data_AF-A0A2D6PR37-F1
#
_entry.id   AF-A0A2D6PR37-F1
#
_cell.length_a   1.000
_cell.length_b   1.000
_cell.length_c   1.000
_cell.angle_alpha   90.00
_cell.angle_beta   90.00
_cell.angle_gamma   90.00
#
_symmetry.space_group_name_H-M   'P 1'
#
loop_
_entity.id
_entity.type
_entity.pdbx_description
1 polymer ?
#
loop_
_entity_poly.entity_id
_entity_poly.type
_entity_poly.pdbx_seq_one_letter_code
_entity_poly.pdbx_strand_id
1 'polypeptide(L)'
;MRATSILLVTVAAMTPAQDVVPLPAFDHDGVTASYVISTPMGTPPTGGWPLLIDLHGAIAPARRGAQVTRDRLWALATKTLPWIIAAPNGRTRSWGRIRGDHDDRAYVRAVLDDVRSRHPIDPRRVFLGGFSSGSDFLASGPLQSDSAYRGSLVVCPGPAHVLGMRNGVLVKKHAHPFVFVCGEEDVVRKDGAHTAYHALKAAGGRVALREVPEVGHDFPPVAEYARALRRLEELAGTRPLGSESDDVFEALAFGDLPRTREILDAWTPTDIVDLSDAASARLGLSNATRRLIEAPGLIIEDREPGRAYEAWWRAWAFAGNDDGPLRAIEKRIPRRDLYRARTEHYRRRALARDVRASDGLWTFDRYPDHDQVTAMCKDLARRHPERVRLFSMGRSIEGRPIWVLEITDRSSSAPGEKPALYIQGGLHGNEISTVTTALWIAWYAATNPLGRRGATRLLRDTTLYIAPAVNPDGSHHHVTEPHTHWRPRFNYRPHDADGDGKKDEDPYDDLDGDGEIGLMYAADPKGPYGLVDGRLMRGRGRSGWRLVGREGKDDDGDGKFNEDRPGGINLNRNFPVGFKSRRDFEGHRGLIALSEPETQAIAEFIVSRPDIACVVDLHSHADCVFYWTGPDAGADDAALLKGIADRAHTSLGYAPKPLTHAGAGLCIAWAFGERGLPAVLIELAPTRGPRDAYRASAWPDGGIIPVRPFQHPQLGRVLIGGDKTKLAERNPHPRDIVWLGEHVRNWVDGERTKLPHLTLSDPVAVREGTGFVMTGVVVNEGAYPTETARAAQMNHAAPITLAIEGGRLLRGPAELGVLGPGERKAFRLEVAPTSGELALVISHPRAGRIRHVIVRPRAPTRSIRQRYTVKPGWATPDTADGADNEWFAKGRPKVERGPAFKVTHRKKKLRLGVLLGEWRDRRHVVAKKDFEAALFSQGAHTGISATGQPVYGSLRDLYQEMSYGQLDVTGEVFDWIELPGSWTEYRDASFGSSVLRDRLIAAFEARNGKAALDGFDGLTFVWAGNAVARTSALWPMRLTLKTRPGVIAWKMGELHHGEGAPIGVPCHEMGHTFGVNDKYGLGAPTRPMGPWCLMAKGTHGGGLSGRHRPFHLCAWCKSVIGWVRPRAIRPTSNPVKLALRPIGFGPGECFRILLEPDGNRYLLLENRRREGFHSDLPSPGLAILEVGPNDAPTFPQKRVQLLPAHGKPAAGRGIVDDLEHVAWPQPGKDRVEVRSVVIEDIRLEDDVVYFTVRRR
;
A
#
# COMPACT_ATOMS: atom_id res chain seq x y z
N MET A 1 -46.34 23.32 -12.69
CA MET A 1 -47.33 22.32 -12.24
C MET A 1 -47.44 21.28 -13.37
N ARG A 2 -47.38 19.98 -13.04
CA ARG A 2 -47.49 18.80 -13.92
C ARG A 2 -46.30 18.45 -14.85
N ALA A 3 -45.15 18.11 -14.26
CA ALA A 3 -44.20 17.13 -14.84
C ALA A 3 -43.43 16.35 -13.75
N THR A 4 -43.83 16.46 -12.48
CA THR A 4 -43.17 15.84 -11.31
C THR A 4 -43.94 14.65 -10.74
N SER A 5 -44.89 14.10 -11.51
CA SER A 5 -45.81 13.05 -11.01
C SER A 5 -45.87 11.77 -11.87
N ILE A 6 -45.02 11.60 -12.88
CA ILE A 6 -45.03 10.38 -13.74
C ILE A 6 -43.77 9.50 -13.57
N LEU A 7 -42.70 9.98 -12.91
CA LEU A 7 -41.50 9.15 -12.67
C LEU A 7 -41.54 8.29 -11.38
N LEU A 8 -42.70 8.19 -10.71
CA LEU A 8 -42.82 7.53 -9.40
C LEU A 8 -43.93 6.46 -9.30
N VAL A 9 -44.61 6.08 -10.39
CA VAL A 9 -45.70 5.07 -10.32
C VAL A 9 -45.65 3.94 -11.37
N THR A 10 -44.73 3.93 -12.34
CA THR A 10 -44.61 2.80 -13.30
C THR A 10 -43.15 2.72 -13.76
N VAL A 11 -42.24 1.96 -13.16
CA VAL A 11 -42.14 0.50 -13.07
C VAL A 11 -41.44 0.13 -11.76
N ALA A 12 -42.24 0.10 -10.69
CA ALA A 12 -42.08 -0.79 -9.55
C ALA A 12 -42.94 -2.06 -9.73
N ALA A 13 -43.17 -2.48 -10.98
CA ALA A 13 -43.92 -3.69 -11.30
C ALA A 13 -43.18 -4.48 -12.39
N MET A 14 -42.86 -5.74 -12.07
CA MET A 14 -42.27 -6.76 -12.95
C MET A 14 -40.74 -6.72 -13.11
N THR A 15 -40.01 -7.23 -12.12
CA THR A 15 -38.82 -8.04 -12.41
C THR A 15 -39.30 -9.36 -13.01
N PRO A 16 -38.87 -9.80 -14.21
CA PRO A 16 -39.05 -11.19 -14.59
C PRO A 16 -38.35 -12.06 -13.55
N ALA A 17 -39.04 -13.08 -13.05
CA ALA A 17 -38.46 -14.05 -12.14
C ALA A 17 -37.35 -14.79 -12.88
N GLN A 18 -36.13 -14.77 -12.33
CA GLN A 18 -35.07 -15.67 -12.74
C GLN A 18 -35.35 -17.01 -12.08
N ASP A 19 -36.09 -17.86 -12.77
CA ASP A 19 -36.42 -19.19 -12.26
C ASP A 19 -35.26 -20.15 -12.55
N VAL A 20 -34.82 -20.89 -11.53
CA VAL A 20 -34.01 -22.10 -11.74
C VAL A 20 -34.98 -23.18 -12.21
N VAL A 21 -34.95 -23.45 -13.50
CA VAL A 21 -35.84 -24.39 -14.16
C VAL A 21 -35.20 -25.77 -14.23
N PRO A 22 -35.73 -26.79 -13.54
CA PRO A 22 -35.31 -28.18 -13.74
C PRO A 22 -35.81 -28.71 -15.10
N LEU A 23 -35.02 -29.57 -15.73
CA LEU A 23 -35.44 -30.25 -16.96
C LEU A 23 -36.40 -31.42 -16.64
N PRO A 24 -37.52 -31.59 -17.37
CA PRO A 24 -38.57 -32.56 -17.01
C PRO A 24 -38.19 -34.04 -17.14
N ALA A 25 -37.16 -34.38 -17.92
CA ALA A 25 -36.76 -35.77 -18.14
C ALA A 25 -35.31 -35.88 -18.64
N PHE A 26 -34.33 -36.06 -17.75
CA PHE A 26 -33.08 -36.77 -18.06
C PHE A 26 -32.24 -37.01 -16.79
N ASP A 27 -31.97 -38.26 -16.45
CA ASP A 27 -30.81 -38.67 -15.65
C ASP A 27 -29.79 -39.29 -16.62
N HIS A 28 -28.63 -38.65 -16.72
CA HIS A 28 -27.47 -39.21 -17.38
C HIS A 28 -26.29 -38.89 -16.46
N ASP A 29 -25.74 -39.94 -15.86
CA ASP A 29 -24.59 -39.89 -14.96
C ASP A 29 -24.86 -39.31 -13.54
N GLY A 30 -26.10 -39.22 -13.07
CA GLY A 30 -26.42 -38.95 -11.66
C GLY A 30 -26.42 -37.48 -11.23
N VAL A 31 -26.49 -36.52 -12.17
CA VAL A 31 -26.54 -35.07 -11.89
C VAL A 31 -27.87 -34.47 -12.35
N THR A 32 -28.61 -33.81 -11.44
CA THR A 32 -29.89 -33.14 -11.77
C THR A 32 -29.70 -31.94 -12.70
N ALA A 33 -30.23 -32.05 -13.92
CA ALA A 33 -30.12 -31.05 -14.97
C ALA A 33 -31.08 -29.84 -14.77
N SER A 34 -30.58 -28.60 -14.92
CA SER A 34 -31.38 -27.37 -14.77
C SER A 34 -30.78 -26.14 -15.50
N TYR A 35 -31.55 -25.08 -15.72
CA TYR A 35 -31.06 -23.80 -16.27
C TYR A 35 -31.73 -22.60 -15.61
N VAL A 36 -31.17 -21.41 -15.76
CA VAL A 36 -31.79 -20.13 -15.36
C VAL A 36 -32.24 -19.38 -16.61
N ILE A 37 -33.37 -18.69 -16.57
CA ILE A 37 -33.88 -17.92 -17.71
C ILE A 37 -34.22 -16.48 -17.33
N SER A 38 -33.95 -15.55 -18.24
CA SER A 38 -34.36 -14.15 -18.17
C SER A 38 -35.15 -13.82 -19.43
N THR A 39 -36.36 -13.31 -19.27
CA THR A 39 -37.25 -12.91 -20.37
C THR A 39 -37.31 -11.38 -20.49
N PRO A 40 -37.50 -10.84 -21.71
CA PRO A 40 -37.66 -9.41 -21.91
C PRO A 40 -39.08 -8.97 -21.49
N MET A 41 -39.26 -7.68 -21.22
CA MET A 41 -40.59 -7.14 -20.94
C MET A 41 -41.31 -6.79 -22.24
N GLY A 42 -42.60 -7.12 -22.33
CA GLY A 42 -43.47 -6.81 -23.47
C GLY A 42 -44.06 -8.05 -24.14
N THR A 43 -44.78 -7.84 -25.25
CA THR A 43 -45.29 -8.92 -26.11
C THR A 43 -44.22 -9.36 -27.12
N PRO A 44 -44.10 -10.66 -27.41
CA PRO A 44 -43.14 -11.17 -28.39
C PRO A 44 -43.36 -10.52 -29.77
N PRO A 45 -42.28 -10.19 -30.50
CA PRO A 45 -42.35 -9.82 -31.90
C PRO A 45 -43.06 -10.89 -32.73
N THR A 46 -43.64 -10.50 -33.86
CA THR A 46 -44.27 -11.45 -34.80
C THR A 46 -43.25 -12.51 -35.24
N GLY A 47 -43.44 -13.75 -34.79
CA GLY A 47 -42.51 -14.86 -35.01
C GLY A 47 -41.73 -15.34 -33.78
N GLY A 48 -41.83 -14.66 -32.63
CA GLY A 48 -41.22 -15.05 -31.35
C GLY A 48 -40.02 -14.20 -30.93
N TRP A 49 -39.53 -14.40 -29.71
CA TRP A 49 -38.34 -13.71 -29.18
C TRP A 49 -37.04 -14.33 -29.73
N PRO A 50 -36.00 -13.51 -29.99
CA PRO A 50 -34.62 -13.98 -30.05
C PRO A 50 -34.22 -14.69 -28.75
N LEU A 51 -33.45 -15.78 -28.86
CA LEU A 51 -32.95 -16.56 -27.72
C LEU A 51 -31.42 -16.65 -27.75
N LEU A 52 -30.79 -16.39 -26.61
CA LEU A 52 -29.39 -16.71 -26.36
C LEU A 52 -29.27 -17.82 -25.31
N ILE A 53 -28.58 -18.92 -25.63
CA ILE A 53 -28.17 -19.92 -24.63
C ILE A 53 -26.74 -19.59 -24.16
N ASP A 54 -26.58 -19.05 -22.95
CA ASP A 54 -25.31 -18.51 -22.43
C ASP A 54 -24.61 -19.47 -21.45
N LEU A 55 -23.46 -20.03 -21.85
CA LEU A 55 -22.70 -21.05 -21.12
C LEU A 55 -21.66 -20.44 -20.17
N HIS A 56 -21.67 -20.84 -18.90
CA HIS A 56 -20.79 -20.27 -17.87
C HIS A 56 -19.32 -20.73 -17.96
N GLY A 57 -18.43 -20.03 -17.25
CA GLY A 57 -16.99 -20.38 -17.10
C GLY A 57 -16.70 -21.52 -16.13
N ALA A 58 -15.42 -21.80 -15.85
CA ALA A 58 -15.04 -22.85 -14.90
C ALA A 58 -15.37 -22.43 -13.45
N ILE A 59 -15.94 -23.33 -12.65
CA ILE A 59 -16.45 -23.05 -11.31
C ILE A 59 -15.79 -23.91 -10.22
N ALA A 60 -15.69 -23.37 -9.01
CA ALA A 60 -15.22 -24.09 -7.83
C ALA A 60 -16.23 -25.18 -7.36
N PRO A 61 -15.80 -26.26 -6.69
CA PRO A 61 -16.60 -27.45 -6.33
C PRO A 61 -17.99 -27.24 -5.72
N ALA A 62 -18.21 -26.12 -5.03
CA ALA A 62 -19.36 -25.89 -4.17
C ALA A 62 -20.44 -24.97 -4.77
N ARG A 63 -20.35 -24.63 -6.07
CA ARG A 63 -21.30 -23.71 -6.74
C ARG A 63 -21.97 -24.39 -7.94
N ARG A 64 -23.28 -24.18 -8.10
CA ARG A 64 -24.02 -24.54 -9.33
C ARG A 64 -23.77 -23.44 -10.37
N GLY A 65 -23.38 -23.80 -11.59
CA GLY A 65 -22.69 -22.92 -12.53
C GLY A 65 -23.44 -21.71 -13.06
N ALA A 66 -24.78 -21.72 -13.11
CA ALA A 66 -25.56 -20.59 -13.60
C ALA A 66 -25.57 -19.39 -12.62
N GLN A 67 -25.38 -19.60 -11.32
CA GLN A 67 -25.37 -18.51 -10.32
C GLN A 67 -24.08 -17.66 -10.32
N VAL A 68 -23.00 -18.14 -10.93
CA VAL A 68 -21.68 -17.46 -10.88
C VAL A 68 -21.52 -16.44 -12.02
N THR A 69 -22.46 -16.39 -12.97
CA THR A 69 -22.16 -15.79 -14.27
C THR A 69 -23.26 -14.84 -14.79
N ARG A 70 -23.73 -13.86 -13.98
CA ARG A 70 -24.42 -12.59 -14.41
C ARG A 70 -25.89 -12.36 -13.97
N ASP A 71 -26.18 -12.43 -12.69
CA ASP A 71 -27.54 -12.10 -12.21
C ASP A 71 -27.92 -10.59 -12.33
N ARG A 72 -27.01 -9.69 -12.77
CA ARG A 72 -27.34 -8.28 -13.03
C ARG A 72 -27.18 -7.81 -14.47
N LEU A 73 -26.21 -8.34 -15.21
CA LEU A 73 -25.95 -7.90 -16.60
C LEU A 73 -27.03 -8.39 -17.57
N TRP A 74 -27.53 -9.62 -17.42
CA TRP A 74 -28.59 -10.15 -18.29
C TRP A 74 -29.93 -9.45 -18.07
N ALA A 75 -30.33 -9.28 -16.81
CA ALA A 75 -31.56 -8.57 -16.48
C ALA A 75 -31.53 -7.09 -16.90
N LEU A 76 -30.34 -6.48 -17.01
CA LEU A 76 -30.19 -5.12 -17.53
C LEU A 76 -30.10 -5.11 -19.07
N ALA A 77 -29.45 -6.11 -19.68
CA ALA A 77 -29.41 -6.26 -21.14
C ALA A 77 -30.80 -6.56 -21.72
N THR A 78 -31.61 -7.43 -21.09
CA THR A 78 -32.99 -7.72 -21.52
C THR A 78 -33.98 -6.57 -21.23
N LYS A 79 -33.57 -5.56 -20.45
CA LYS A 79 -34.29 -4.27 -20.34
C LYS A 79 -33.99 -3.34 -21.51
N THR A 80 -32.80 -3.48 -22.12
CA THR A 80 -32.36 -2.68 -23.25
C THR A 80 -32.55 -3.36 -24.60
N LEU A 81 -32.81 -4.68 -24.62
CA LEU A 81 -32.97 -5.49 -25.82
C LEU A 81 -34.14 -6.49 -25.66
N PRO A 82 -34.93 -6.71 -26.71
CA PRO A 82 -36.04 -7.68 -26.72
C PRO A 82 -35.56 -9.14 -26.86
N TRP A 83 -34.76 -9.65 -25.94
CA TRP A 83 -34.14 -11.00 -26.02
C TRP A 83 -34.47 -11.86 -24.80
N ILE A 84 -34.68 -13.16 -25.02
CA ILE A 84 -34.63 -14.18 -23.97
C ILE A 84 -33.18 -14.67 -23.83
N ILE A 85 -32.71 -14.79 -22.59
CA ILE A 85 -31.40 -15.36 -22.28
C ILE A 85 -31.60 -16.55 -21.33
N ALA A 86 -31.19 -17.75 -21.75
CA ALA A 86 -31.22 -18.97 -20.95
C ALA A 86 -29.80 -19.45 -20.65
N ALA A 87 -29.47 -19.72 -19.39
CA ALA A 87 -28.15 -20.10 -18.93
C ALA A 87 -28.18 -21.49 -18.25
N PRO A 88 -27.73 -22.55 -18.95
CA PRO A 88 -27.68 -23.90 -18.38
C PRO A 88 -26.71 -24.03 -17.20
N ASN A 89 -27.07 -24.82 -16.19
CA ASN A 89 -26.13 -25.25 -15.15
C ASN A 89 -25.27 -26.40 -15.68
N GLY A 90 -23.97 -26.18 -15.89
CA GLY A 90 -23.05 -27.22 -16.34
C GLY A 90 -23.09 -28.46 -15.45
N ARG A 91 -22.94 -29.63 -16.08
CA ARG A 91 -22.97 -30.95 -15.40
C ARG A 91 -21.79 -31.15 -14.45
N THR A 92 -20.67 -30.48 -14.71
CA THR A 92 -19.45 -30.51 -13.88
C THR A 92 -18.89 -29.09 -13.68
N ARG A 93 -17.71 -28.97 -13.06
CA ARG A 93 -17.01 -27.68 -12.85
C ARG A 93 -16.61 -26.96 -14.14
N SER A 94 -16.67 -27.63 -15.28
CA SER A 94 -16.38 -27.09 -16.61
C SER A 94 -17.16 -27.87 -17.67
N TRP A 95 -17.18 -27.36 -18.89
CA TRP A 95 -17.73 -28.07 -20.04
C TRP A 95 -16.68 -29.05 -20.61
N GLY A 96 -17.11 -30.22 -21.08
CA GLY A 96 -16.24 -31.31 -21.52
C GLY A 96 -15.26 -30.88 -22.61
N ARG A 97 -13.96 -31.15 -22.40
CA ARG A 97 -12.94 -31.00 -23.46
C ARG A 97 -13.17 -32.04 -24.54
N ILE A 98 -12.73 -31.73 -25.76
CA ILE A 98 -12.93 -32.40 -27.08
C ILE A 98 -12.68 -33.93 -27.15
N ARG A 99 -12.33 -34.60 -26.06
CA ARG A 99 -12.23 -36.06 -25.92
C ARG A 99 -12.58 -36.59 -24.51
N GLY A 100 -13.49 -35.92 -23.78
CA GLY A 100 -13.90 -36.30 -22.43
C GLY A 100 -15.18 -37.15 -22.39
N ASP A 101 -15.44 -37.74 -21.23
CA ASP A 101 -16.28 -38.93 -21.03
C ASP A 101 -17.81 -38.66 -21.00
N HIS A 102 -18.26 -37.41 -21.26
CA HIS A 102 -19.66 -37.00 -21.09
C HIS A 102 -20.18 -36.14 -22.27
N ASP A 103 -21.42 -36.35 -22.76
CA ASP A 103 -21.99 -35.62 -23.93
C ASP A 103 -22.74 -34.30 -23.60
N ASP A 104 -22.01 -33.18 -23.54
CA ASP A 104 -22.61 -31.85 -23.27
C ASP A 104 -23.50 -31.32 -24.41
N ARG A 105 -23.48 -31.93 -25.61
CA ARG A 105 -24.35 -31.52 -26.72
C ARG A 105 -25.81 -31.87 -26.48
N ALA A 106 -26.07 -33.11 -26.08
CA ALA A 106 -27.42 -33.58 -25.78
C ALA A 106 -28.04 -32.72 -24.67
N TYR A 107 -27.23 -32.31 -23.70
CA TYR A 107 -27.66 -31.45 -22.61
C TYR A 107 -28.08 -30.04 -23.08
N VAL A 108 -27.28 -29.37 -23.91
CA VAL A 108 -27.64 -28.04 -24.45
C VAL A 108 -28.88 -28.11 -25.35
N ARG A 109 -29.07 -29.19 -26.13
CA ARG A 109 -30.31 -29.40 -26.90
C ARG A 109 -31.54 -29.57 -26.03
N ALA A 110 -31.44 -30.36 -24.95
CA ALA A 110 -32.55 -30.54 -24.02
C ALA A 110 -32.99 -29.22 -23.38
N VAL A 111 -32.05 -28.30 -23.08
CA VAL A 111 -32.40 -26.94 -22.64
C VAL A 111 -33.10 -26.14 -23.72
N LEU A 112 -32.62 -26.19 -24.97
CA LEU A 112 -33.28 -25.49 -26.08
C LEU A 112 -34.72 -25.97 -26.29
N ASP A 113 -34.95 -27.29 -26.31
CA ASP A 113 -36.27 -27.88 -26.52
C ASP A 113 -37.23 -27.53 -25.38
N ASP A 114 -36.73 -27.56 -24.14
CA ASP A 114 -37.51 -27.18 -22.98
C ASP A 114 -37.87 -25.67 -22.98
N VAL A 115 -36.93 -24.77 -23.30
CA VAL A 115 -37.19 -23.33 -23.43
C VAL A 115 -38.20 -23.06 -24.55
N ARG A 116 -38.09 -23.73 -25.70
CA ARG A 116 -39.03 -23.61 -26.83
C ARG A 116 -40.44 -24.09 -26.48
N SER A 117 -40.55 -25.08 -25.61
CA SER A 117 -41.87 -25.57 -25.15
C SER A 117 -42.59 -24.56 -24.25
N ARG A 118 -41.84 -23.67 -23.58
CA ARG A 118 -42.36 -22.73 -22.56
C ARG A 118 -42.47 -21.29 -23.05
N HIS A 119 -41.69 -20.91 -24.06
CA HIS A 119 -41.61 -19.54 -24.56
C HIS A 119 -41.71 -19.48 -26.09
N PRO A 120 -42.35 -18.44 -26.65
CA PRO A 120 -42.41 -18.24 -28.10
C PRO A 120 -41.04 -17.75 -28.59
N ILE A 121 -40.23 -18.66 -29.13
CA ILE A 121 -38.88 -18.38 -29.66
C ILE A 121 -38.92 -18.30 -31.18
N ASP A 122 -38.29 -17.28 -31.78
CA ASP A 122 -38.08 -17.24 -33.23
C ASP A 122 -37.01 -18.29 -33.62
N PRO A 123 -37.37 -19.37 -34.34
CA PRO A 123 -36.42 -20.42 -34.70
C PRO A 123 -35.31 -19.93 -35.63
N ARG A 124 -35.43 -18.73 -36.21
CA ARG A 124 -34.41 -18.09 -37.03
C ARG A 124 -33.46 -17.19 -36.22
N ARG A 125 -33.70 -17.01 -34.91
CA ARG A 125 -32.91 -16.14 -34.02
C ARG A 125 -32.52 -16.86 -32.72
N VAL A 126 -31.98 -18.07 -32.84
CA VAL A 126 -31.43 -18.83 -31.71
C VAL A 126 -29.91 -18.80 -31.76
N PHE A 127 -29.29 -18.24 -30.74
CA PHE A 127 -27.86 -17.98 -30.66
C PHE A 127 -27.23 -18.67 -29.45
N LEU A 128 -25.92 -18.90 -29.51
CA LEU A 128 -25.12 -19.44 -28.41
C LEU A 128 -24.24 -18.34 -27.81
N GLY A 129 -24.10 -18.30 -26.49
CA GLY A 129 -23.21 -17.41 -25.76
C GLY A 129 -22.33 -18.21 -24.81
N GLY A 130 -21.15 -17.71 -24.48
CA GLY A 130 -20.42 -18.28 -23.35
C GLY A 130 -19.26 -17.44 -22.88
N PHE A 131 -18.82 -17.71 -21.65
CA PHE A 131 -17.69 -17.05 -20.99
C PHE A 131 -16.61 -18.03 -20.54
N SER A 132 -15.33 -17.67 -20.68
CA SER A 132 -14.18 -18.46 -20.20
C SER A 132 -14.30 -19.93 -20.62
N SER A 133 -14.40 -20.90 -19.71
CA SER A 133 -14.60 -22.32 -20.07
C SER A 133 -15.83 -22.62 -20.95
N GLY A 134 -16.91 -21.83 -20.87
CA GLY A 134 -18.10 -21.98 -21.72
C GLY A 134 -17.86 -21.45 -23.13
N SER A 135 -17.16 -20.31 -23.24
CA SER A 135 -16.53 -19.89 -24.50
C SER A 135 -15.60 -20.96 -25.03
N ASP A 136 -14.93 -21.68 -24.11
CA ASP A 136 -13.98 -22.71 -24.48
C ASP A 136 -14.63 -23.87 -25.23
N PHE A 137 -15.77 -24.30 -24.73
CA PHE A 137 -16.61 -25.31 -25.34
C PHE A 137 -17.25 -24.83 -26.65
N LEU A 138 -17.71 -23.57 -26.72
CA LEU A 138 -18.31 -23.03 -27.93
C LEU A 138 -17.32 -22.91 -29.09
N ALA A 139 -16.15 -22.32 -28.88
CA ALA A 139 -15.20 -22.13 -29.99
C ALA A 139 -14.51 -23.44 -30.44
N SER A 140 -14.60 -24.52 -29.65
CA SER A 140 -13.91 -25.79 -29.94
C SER A 140 -14.81 -27.01 -30.21
N GLY A 141 -16.08 -26.99 -29.82
CA GLY A 141 -17.00 -28.14 -29.86
C GLY A 141 -17.90 -28.26 -31.10
N PRO A 142 -18.71 -29.33 -31.25
CA PRO A 142 -19.58 -29.61 -32.42
C PRO A 142 -20.94 -28.86 -32.49
N LEU A 143 -21.34 -28.06 -31.50
CA LEU A 143 -22.69 -27.46 -31.48
C LEU A 143 -23.00 -26.56 -32.68
N GLN A 144 -21.99 -25.90 -33.25
CA GLN A 144 -22.19 -24.98 -34.39
C GLN A 144 -22.40 -25.68 -35.73
N SER A 145 -22.28 -27.01 -35.79
CA SER A 145 -22.74 -27.78 -36.96
C SER A 145 -24.23 -28.10 -36.91
N ASP A 146 -24.91 -27.78 -35.80
CA ASP A 146 -26.35 -27.95 -35.67
C ASP A 146 -27.09 -26.75 -36.28
N SER A 147 -27.99 -27.00 -37.23
CA SER A 147 -28.72 -25.95 -37.95
C SER A 147 -29.70 -25.17 -37.07
N ALA A 148 -29.93 -25.64 -35.83
CA ALA A 148 -30.73 -24.94 -34.83
C ALA A 148 -30.11 -23.61 -34.37
N TYR A 149 -28.79 -23.42 -34.46
CA TYR A 149 -28.10 -22.23 -33.98
C TYR A 149 -27.61 -21.33 -35.11
N ARG A 150 -27.77 -20.02 -34.97
CA ARG A 150 -27.55 -19.02 -36.04
C ARG A 150 -26.33 -18.15 -35.86
N GLY A 151 -25.66 -18.26 -34.71
CA GLY A 151 -24.41 -17.57 -34.43
C GLY A 151 -23.93 -17.84 -33.00
N SER A 152 -22.69 -17.48 -32.70
CA SER A 152 -22.10 -17.65 -31.38
C SER A 152 -21.37 -16.40 -30.87
N LEU A 153 -21.70 -15.97 -29.66
CA LEU A 153 -21.03 -14.91 -28.91
C LEU A 153 -20.02 -15.54 -27.94
N VAL A 154 -18.74 -15.21 -28.11
CA VAL A 154 -17.62 -15.82 -27.39
C VAL A 154 -16.93 -14.74 -26.55
N VAL A 155 -17.09 -14.79 -25.22
CA VAL A 155 -16.61 -13.76 -24.30
C VAL A 155 -15.40 -14.24 -23.48
N CYS A 156 -14.25 -13.60 -23.63
CA CYS A 156 -13.02 -13.89 -22.87
C CYS A 156 -12.60 -15.40 -22.91
N PRO A 157 -12.45 -16.02 -24.10
CA PRO A 157 -12.03 -17.42 -24.22
C PRO A 157 -10.56 -17.67 -23.79
N GLY A 158 -10.25 -18.88 -23.33
CA GLY A 158 -8.88 -19.34 -23.01
C GLY A 158 -8.04 -19.77 -24.23
N PRO A 159 -6.82 -20.32 -24.05
CA PRO A 159 -5.84 -20.62 -25.10
C PRO A 159 -5.86 -22.10 -25.50
N ALA A 160 -6.63 -22.96 -24.82
CA ALA A 160 -6.73 -24.40 -25.10
C ALA A 160 -7.32 -24.71 -26.49
N HIS A 161 -7.77 -23.68 -27.22
CA HIS A 161 -8.44 -23.72 -28.52
C HIS A 161 -7.55 -24.01 -29.70
N VAL A 162 -6.25 -23.70 -29.58
CA VAL A 162 -5.29 -24.05 -30.63
C VAL A 162 -5.19 -25.57 -30.78
N LEU A 163 -5.49 -26.33 -29.71
CA LEU A 163 -5.47 -27.80 -29.72
C LEU A 163 -6.80 -28.42 -30.21
N GLY A 164 -7.89 -27.65 -30.25
CA GLY A 164 -9.24 -28.13 -30.56
C GLY A 164 -9.71 -27.92 -32.00
N MET A 165 -9.25 -26.84 -32.66
CA MET A 165 -9.56 -26.58 -34.07
C MET A 165 -8.69 -27.45 -34.98
N ARG A 166 -8.95 -28.76 -35.02
CA ARG A 166 -8.32 -29.65 -36.01
C ARG A 166 -8.74 -29.21 -37.41
N ASN A 167 -7.80 -29.22 -38.38
CA ASN A 167 -8.00 -28.75 -39.77
C ASN A 167 -9.28 -29.27 -40.47
N GLY A 168 -9.86 -30.40 -40.05
CA GLY A 168 -11.14 -30.91 -40.56
C GLY A 168 -12.41 -30.21 -40.05
N VAL A 169 -12.37 -29.44 -38.96
CA VAL A 169 -13.53 -28.73 -38.37
C VAL A 169 -13.71 -27.34 -38.98
N LEU A 170 -12.62 -26.68 -39.41
CA LEU A 170 -12.64 -25.34 -40.02
C LEU A 170 -13.37 -25.33 -41.37
N VAL A 171 -13.25 -26.40 -42.17
CA VAL A 171 -13.91 -26.52 -43.49
C VAL A 171 -15.44 -26.63 -43.38
N LYS A 172 -15.96 -27.28 -42.33
CA LYS A 172 -17.41 -27.47 -42.11
C LYS A 172 -18.13 -26.25 -41.48
N LYS A 173 -17.39 -25.25 -40.98
CA LYS A 173 -17.95 -24.16 -40.15
C LYS A 173 -17.76 -22.75 -40.70
N HIS A 174 -17.17 -22.57 -41.88
CA HIS A 174 -16.91 -21.25 -42.47
C HIS A 174 -18.18 -20.38 -42.60
N ALA A 175 -19.36 -20.99 -42.71
CA ALA A 175 -20.62 -20.26 -42.79
C ALA A 175 -21.20 -19.79 -41.44
N HIS A 176 -20.77 -20.29 -40.27
CA HIS A 176 -21.39 -19.93 -38.97
C HIS A 176 -20.87 -18.60 -38.40
N PRO A 177 -21.74 -17.64 -38.02
CA PRO A 177 -21.31 -16.35 -37.47
C PRO A 177 -20.69 -16.44 -36.07
N PHE A 178 -19.57 -15.75 -35.86
CA PHE A 178 -18.99 -15.57 -34.51
C PHE A 178 -18.75 -14.09 -34.18
N VAL A 179 -19.10 -13.69 -32.95
CA VAL A 179 -18.66 -12.42 -32.36
C VAL A 179 -17.80 -12.75 -31.15
N PHE A 180 -16.54 -12.34 -31.19
CA PHE A 180 -15.61 -12.46 -30.06
C PHE A 180 -15.58 -11.14 -29.29
N VAL A 181 -15.69 -11.21 -27.97
CA VAL A 181 -15.52 -10.05 -27.08
C VAL A 181 -14.46 -10.39 -26.03
N CYS A 182 -13.47 -9.53 -25.86
CA CYS A 182 -12.47 -9.68 -24.80
C CYS A 182 -12.15 -8.32 -24.15
N GLY A 183 -11.78 -8.34 -22.88
CA GLY A 183 -11.31 -7.15 -22.18
C GLY A 183 -9.84 -6.83 -22.53
N GLU A 184 -9.48 -5.54 -22.61
CA GLU A 184 -8.09 -5.14 -22.85
C GLU A 184 -7.15 -5.52 -21.70
N GLU A 185 -7.69 -5.55 -20.47
CA GLU A 185 -6.96 -5.93 -19.24
C GLU A 185 -7.19 -7.41 -18.86
N ASP A 186 -7.77 -8.23 -19.75
CA ASP A 186 -7.96 -9.66 -19.52
C ASP A 186 -6.59 -10.38 -19.46
N VAL A 187 -6.05 -10.39 -18.24
CA VAL A 187 -4.79 -11.03 -17.85
C VAL A 187 -4.82 -12.55 -18.03
N VAL A 188 -6.01 -13.14 -18.21
CA VAL A 188 -6.11 -14.57 -18.43
C VAL A 188 -5.67 -14.86 -19.87
N ARG A 189 -6.32 -14.41 -20.96
CA ARG A 189 -5.91 -14.82 -22.33
C ARG A 189 -6.57 -14.04 -23.50
N LYS A 190 -6.23 -12.77 -23.76
CA LYS A 190 -6.68 -12.06 -24.99
C LYS A 190 -6.30 -12.76 -26.31
N ASP A 191 -5.14 -13.43 -26.34
CA ASP A 191 -4.60 -14.07 -27.54
C ASP A 191 -5.49 -15.21 -28.07
N GLY A 192 -6.30 -15.86 -27.21
CA GLY A 192 -7.21 -16.93 -27.62
C GLY A 192 -8.34 -16.43 -28.52
N ALA A 193 -8.94 -15.29 -28.18
CA ALA A 193 -9.98 -14.64 -28.98
C ALA A 193 -9.44 -14.13 -30.32
N HIS A 194 -8.28 -13.47 -30.29
CA HIS A 194 -7.58 -12.99 -31.49
C HIS A 194 -7.19 -14.13 -32.42
N THR A 195 -6.58 -15.19 -31.88
CA THR A 195 -6.14 -16.34 -32.68
C THR A 195 -7.33 -17.06 -33.33
N ALA A 196 -8.40 -17.31 -32.59
CA ALA A 196 -9.63 -17.92 -33.12
C ALA A 196 -10.29 -17.03 -34.19
N TYR A 197 -10.39 -15.72 -33.94
CA TYR A 197 -10.91 -14.74 -34.89
C TYR A 197 -10.11 -14.74 -36.19
N HIS A 198 -8.79 -14.62 -36.11
CA HIS A 198 -7.92 -14.56 -37.28
C HIS A 198 -7.93 -15.88 -38.07
N ALA A 199 -7.95 -17.03 -37.41
CA ALA A 199 -8.05 -18.33 -38.06
C ALA A 199 -9.38 -18.49 -38.83
N LEU A 200 -10.51 -18.12 -38.23
CA LEU A 200 -11.82 -18.18 -38.88
C LEU A 200 -11.95 -17.15 -40.00
N LYS A 201 -11.41 -15.94 -39.81
CA LYS A 201 -11.41 -14.90 -40.84
C LYS A 201 -10.56 -15.30 -42.06
N ALA A 202 -9.38 -15.89 -41.84
CA ALA A 202 -8.52 -16.39 -42.91
C ALA A 202 -9.17 -17.54 -43.69
N ALA A 203 -10.02 -18.34 -43.04
CA ALA A 203 -10.83 -19.38 -43.67
C ALA A 203 -12.10 -18.84 -44.38
N GLY A 204 -12.27 -17.51 -44.51
CA GLY A 204 -13.42 -16.88 -45.15
C GLY A 204 -14.68 -16.77 -44.28
N GLY A 205 -14.56 -16.94 -42.97
CA GLY A 205 -15.69 -16.98 -42.04
C GLY A 205 -16.32 -15.62 -41.71
N ARG A 206 -17.63 -15.63 -41.39
CA ARG A 206 -18.38 -14.44 -40.92
C ARG A 206 -18.07 -14.15 -39.45
N VAL A 207 -17.04 -13.35 -39.17
CA VAL A 207 -16.58 -13.11 -37.79
C VAL A 207 -16.35 -11.63 -37.44
N ALA A 208 -16.58 -11.25 -36.19
CA ALA A 208 -16.21 -9.96 -35.62
C ALA A 208 -15.47 -10.13 -34.28
N LEU A 209 -14.60 -9.17 -33.95
CA LEU A 209 -13.88 -9.11 -32.68
C LEU A 209 -14.08 -7.71 -32.08
N ARG A 210 -14.37 -7.65 -30.78
CA ARG A 210 -14.54 -6.42 -30.00
C ARG A 210 -13.69 -6.48 -28.74
N GLU A 211 -12.76 -5.55 -28.62
CA GLU A 211 -12.00 -5.33 -27.39
C GLU A 211 -12.64 -4.22 -26.56
N VAL A 212 -12.75 -4.43 -25.24
CA VAL A 212 -13.35 -3.48 -24.30
C VAL A 212 -12.30 -2.99 -23.29
N PRO A 213 -11.97 -1.67 -23.27
CA PRO A 213 -10.99 -1.09 -22.35
C PRO A 213 -11.36 -1.27 -20.88
N GLU A 214 -10.35 -1.36 -20.01
CA GLU A 214 -10.50 -1.43 -18.53
C GLU A 214 -11.29 -2.65 -18.02
N VAL A 215 -11.63 -3.60 -18.89
CA VAL A 215 -12.27 -4.87 -18.52
C VAL A 215 -11.19 -5.94 -18.41
N GLY A 216 -11.11 -6.58 -17.24
CA GLY A 216 -10.25 -7.73 -16.97
C GLY A 216 -10.79 -9.06 -17.54
N HIS A 217 -10.49 -10.19 -16.90
CA HIS A 217 -11.15 -11.48 -17.18
C HIS A 217 -12.57 -11.51 -16.61
N ASP A 218 -13.43 -10.64 -17.12
CA ASP A 218 -14.80 -10.44 -16.66
C ASP A 218 -15.71 -10.12 -17.85
N PHE A 219 -17.02 -10.04 -17.61
CA PHE A 219 -17.99 -9.67 -18.64
C PHE A 219 -17.85 -8.21 -19.04
N PRO A 220 -18.05 -7.90 -20.34
CA PRO A 220 -18.10 -6.51 -20.79
C PRO A 220 -19.31 -5.81 -20.17
N PRO A 221 -19.27 -4.47 -20.01
CA PRO A 221 -20.42 -3.67 -19.61
C PRO A 221 -21.66 -3.98 -20.45
N VAL A 222 -22.85 -3.81 -19.87
CA VAL A 222 -24.15 -4.17 -20.48
C VAL A 222 -24.31 -3.60 -21.89
N ALA A 223 -23.88 -2.36 -22.12
CA ALA A 223 -23.95 -1.70 -23.43
C ALA A 223 -23.07 -2.39 -24.48
N GLU A 224 -21.85 -2.78 -24.14
CA GLU A 224 -20.94 -3.50 -25.05
C GLU A 224 -21.44 -4.93 -25.31
N TYR A 225 -22.03 -5.58 -24.31
CA TYR A 225 -22.67 -6.87 -24.50
C TYR A 225 -23.90 -6.79 -25.43
N ALA A 226 -24.74 -5.76 -25.26
CA ALA A 226 -25.89 -5.51 -26.12
C ALA A 226 -25.48 -5.19 -27.57
N ARG A 227 -24.41 -4.39 -27.76
CA ARG A 227 -23.81 -4.13 -29.08
C ARG A 227 -23.30 -5.42 -29.74
N ALA A 228 -22.66 -6.29 -28.98
CA ALA A 228 -22.17 -7.57 -29.49
C ALA A 228 -23.32 -8.49 -29.95
N LEU A 229 -24.45 -8.51 -29.23
CA LEU A 229 -25.65 -9.27 -29.64
C LEU A 229 -26.29 -8.73 -30.93
N ARG A 230 -26.40 -7.40 -31.07
CA ARG A 230 -26.88 -6.77 -32.33
C ARG A 230 -25.95 -7.08 -33.49
N ARG A 231 -24.64 -6.99 -33.26
CA ARG A 231 -23.64 -7.35 -34.27
C ARG A 231 -23.73 -8.82 -34.68
N LEU A 232 -24.09 -9.71 -33.75
CA LEU A 232 -24.31 -11.12 -34.05
C LEU A 232 -25.52 -11.32 -34.95
N GLU A 233 -26.62 -10.59 -34.74
CA GLU A 233 -27.79 -10.63 -35.63
C GLU A 233 -27.48 -10.12 -37.03
N GLU A 234 -26.72 -9.04 -37.14
CA GLU A 234 -26.26 -8.49 -38.43
C GLU A 234 -25.42 -9.51 -39.19
N LEU A 235 -24.42 -10.10 -38.53
CA LEU A 235 -23.57 -11.13 -39.14
C LEU A 235 -24.36 -12.37 -39.52
N ALA A 236 -25.43 -12.71 -38.78
CA ALA A 236 -26.34 -13.80 -39.11
C ALA A 236 -27.29 -13.49 -40.29
N GLY A 237 -27.37 -12.23 -40.74
CA GLY A 237 -28.23 -11.80 -41.84
C GLY A 237 -29.66 -11.43 -41.41
N THR A 238 -29.86 -11.11 -40.13
CA THR A 238 -31.16 -10.70 -39.56
C THR A 238 -31.14 -9.22 -39.17
N ARG A 239 -32.23 -8.48 -39.42
CA ARG A 239 -32.34 -7.05 -39.05
C ARG A 239 -32.48 -6.90 -37.53
N PRO A 240 -31.66 -6.07 -36.85
CA PRO A 240 -31.78 -5.80 -35.42
C PRO A 240 -33.13 -5.17 -35.05
N LEU A 241 -33.74 -5.61 -33.96
CA LEU A 241 -34.99 -5.05 -33.44
C LEU A 241 -34.74 -3.71 -32.71
N GLY A 242 -35.51 -2.66 -33.00
CA GLY A 242 -35.56 -1.39 -32.22
C GLY A 242 -34.75 -0.18 -32.73
N SER A 243 -34.54 0.00 -34.04
CA SER A 243 -33.49 0.88 -34.59
C SER A 243 -33.79 2.40 -34.75
N GLU A 244 -34.92 2.95 -34.28
CA GLU A 244 -35.29 4.34 -34.65
C GLU A 244 -35.60 5.32 -33.50
N SER A 245 -35.65 4.90 -32.22
CA SER A 245 -35.95 5.80 -31.08
C SER A 245 -34.80 5.98 -30.07
N ASP A 246 -33.64 5.36 -30.31
CA ASP A 246 -32.50 5.35 -29.37
C ASP A 246 -31.42 6.40 -29.65
N ASP A 247 -31.42 7.04 -30.82
CA ASP A 247 -30.42 8.06 -31.21
C ASP A 247 -30.52 9.34 -30.36
N VAL A 248 -31.72 9.69 -29.90
CA VAL A 248 -31.98 10.85 -29.04
C VAL A 248 -31.49 10.58 -27.62
N PHE A 249 -31.71 9.37 -27.08
CA PHE A 249 -31.23 9.00 -25.75
C PHE A 249 -29.70 8.80 -25.69
N GLU A 250 -29.04 8.36 -26.77
CA GLU A 250 -27.57 8.31 -26.84
C GLU A 250 -26.92 9.70 -26.93
N ALA A 251 -27.45 10.63 -27.73
CA ALA A 251 -26.93 12.01 -27.80
C ALA A 251 -27.03 12.76 -26.45
N LEU A 252 -28.09 12.47 -25.69
CA LEU A 252 -28.35 12.99 -24.36
C LEU A 252 -27.57 12.31 -23.25
N ALA A 253 -27.17 11.05 -23.42
CA ALA A 253 -26.37 10.33 -22.43
C ALA A 253 -24.85 10.57 -22.57
N PHE A 254 -24.35 11.17 -23.67
CA PHE A 254 -22.91 11.47 -23.89
C PHE A 254 -22.48 12.90 -24.32
N GLY A 255 -23.37 13.84 -24.71
CA GLY A 255 -23.10 15.29 -24.65
C GLY A 255 -22.72 16.06 -25.91
N ASP A 256 -23.36 15.74 -27.04
CA ASP A 256 -23.09 16.31 -28.37
C ASP A 256 -24.14 17.37 -28.81
N LEU A 257 -23.96 18.63 -28.35
CA LEU A 257 -24.95 19.73 -28.49
C LEU A 257 -25.25 20.25 -29.92
N PRO A 258 -24.30 20.32 -30.88
CA PRO A 258 -24.59 20.82 -32.23
C PRO A 258 -25.60 19.95 -33.00
N ARG A 259 -25.48 18.61 -32.90
CA ARG A 259 -26.41 17.65 -33.50
C ARG A 259 -27.79 17.68 -32.81
N THR A 260 -27.85 17.97 -31.52
CA THR A 260 -29.12 18.18 -30.78
C THR A 260 -29.91 19.38 -31.30
N ARG A 261 -29.23 20.46 -31.71
CA ARG A 261 -29.89 21.71 -32.14
C ARG A 261 -30.48 21.62 -33.56
N GLU A 262 -29.77 20.96 -34.46
CA GLU A 262 -30.25 20.66 -35.82
C GLU A 262 -31.54 19.81 -35.80
N ILE A 263 -31.68 18.93 -34.81
CA ILE A 263 -32.87 18.07 -34.62
C ILE A 263 -34.05 18.84 -34.01
N LEU A 264 -33.79 19.77 -33.08
CA LEU A 264 -34.82 20.57 -32.39
C LEU A 264 -35.41 21.68 -33.27
N ASP A 265 -34.63 22.22 -34.20
CA ASP A 265 -35.09 23.29 -35.12
C ASP A 265 -36.02 22.76 -36.24
N ALA A 266 -36.12 21.44 -36.41
CA ALA A 266 -37.00 20.77 -37.38
C ALA A 266 -38.39 20.40 -36.80
N TRP A 267 -38.68 20.77 -35.55
CA TRP A 267 -39.85 20.28 -34.80
C TRP A 267 -40.96 21.33 -34.65
N THR A 268 -42.21 20.91 -34.79
CA THR A 268 -43.37 21.81 -34.58
C THR A 268 -43.60 22.08 -33.08
N PRO A 269 -44.37 23.12 -32.70
CA PRO A 269 -44.72 23.36 -31.28
C PRO A 269 -45.43 22.18 -30.60
N THR A 270 -46.04 21.28 -31.37
CA THR A 270 -46.58 20.00 -30.89
C THR A 270 -45.52 18.91 -30.70
N ASP A 271 -44.40 18.93 -31.45
CA ASP A 271 -43.26 18.01 -31.27
C ASP A 271 -42.32 18.46 -30.12
N ILE A 272 -42.31 19.75 -29.81
CA ILE A 272 -41.50 20.36 -28.72
C ILE A 272 -42.14 20.11 -27.33
N VAL A 273 -43.43 19.82 -27.23
CA VAL A 273 -44.09 19.51 -25.95
C VAL A 273 -43.77 18.08 -25.46
N ASP A 274 -43.45 17.15 -26.36
CA ASP A 274 -43.21 15.74 -25.99
C ASP A 274 -41.72 15.34 -25.87
N LEU A 275 -40.76 16.20 -26.21
CA LEU A 275 -39.32 15.88 -26.07
C LEU A 275 -38.46 16.97 -25.37
N SER A 276 -39.01 18.15 -25.06
CA SER A 276 -38.26 19.18 -24.31
C SER A 276 -38.05 18.85 -22.81
N ASP A 277 -38.77 17.87 -22.25
CA ASP A 277 -38.60 17.44 -20.85
C ASP A 277 -37.50 16.37 -20.63
N ALA A 278 -37.01 15.70 -21.69
CA ALA A 278 -36.05 14.59 -21.55
C ALA A 278 -34.60 14.94 -21.92
N ALA A 279 -34.39 16.03 -22.68
CA ALA A 279 -33.18 16.20 -23.47
C ALA A 279 -32.18 17.22 -22.91
N SER A 280 -32.50 18.51 -22.93
CA SER A 280 -31.45 19.53 -22.72
C SER A 280 -30.92 19.64 -21.28
N ALA A 281 -31.47 18.92 -20.30
CA ALA A 281 -30.88 18.83 -18.96
C ALA A 281 -29.61 17.97 -18.92
N ARG A 282 -29.35 17.15 -19.95
CA ARG A 282 -28.39 16.07 -19.79
C ARG A 282 -26.94 16.50 -20.03
N LEU A 283 -26.50 17.16 -21.12
CA LEU A 283 -25.02 17.25 -21.34
C LEU A 283 -24.47 18.31 -22.32
N GLY A 284 -23.86 19.40 -21.85
CA GLY A 284 -23.27 20.44 -22.75
C GLY A 284 -21.74 20.46 -22.99
N LEU A 285 -21.33 20.38 -24.29
CA LEU A 285 -20.11 20.93 -25.01
C LEU A 285 -18.80 20.05 -25.10
N SER A 286 -17.85 20.13 -26.07
CA SER A 286 -17.70 20.55 -27.50
C SER A 286 -16.32 20.10 -28.13
N ASN A 287 -16.08 20.39 -29.43
CA ASN A 287 -15.16 19.82 -30.46
C ASN A 287 -13.60 19.76 -30.31
N ALA A 288 -12.96 20.06 -29.18
CA ALA A 288 -11.47 20.13 -29.13
C ALA A 288 -10.74 18.76 -29.17
N THR A 289 -11.43 17.66 -28.88
CA THR A 289 -10.79 16.37 -28.55
C THR A 289 -10.45 15.49 -29.77
N ARG A 290 -10.96 15.83 -30.96
CA ARG A 290 -10.88 14.95 -32.15
C ARG A 290 -9.52 14.96 -32.88
N ARG A 291 -8.61 15.89 -32.62
CA ARG A 291 -7.38 16.07 -33.42
C ARG A 291 -6.14 15.29 -32.97
N LEU A 292 -6.21 14.46 -31.93
CA LEU A 292 -5.00 13.92 -31.27
C LEU A 292 -4.67 12.44 -31.54
N ILE A 293 -5.51 11.69 -32.28
CA ILE A 293 -5.41 10.22 -32.33
C ILE A 293 -4.77 9.64 -33.62
N GLU A 294 -4.59 10.41 -34.69
CA GLU A 294 -4.21 9.84 -35.99
C GLU A 294 -2.70 9.85 -36.34
N ALA A 295 -1.80 9.26 -35.53
CA ALA A 295 -0.40 9.04 -35.97
C ALA A 295 0.15 7.64 -35.60
N PRO A 296 0.49 6.76 -36.56
CA PRO A 296 1.00 5.41 -36.30
C PRO A 296 2.55 5.27 -36.43
N GLY A 297 3.17 4.54 -35.50
CA GLY A 297 4.56 4.04 -35.61
C GLY A 297 5.20 3.59 -34.29
N LEU A 298 5.17 2.29 -33.97
CA LEU A 298 6.03 1.72 -32.91
C LEU A 298 6.24 0.19 -33.09
N ILE A 299 7.24 -0.18 -33.91
CA ILE A 299 7.91 -1.48 -33.91
C ILE A 299 9.34 -1.21 -33.42
N ILE A 300 9.86 -1.99 -32.46
CA ILE A 300 11.23 -1.84 -31.95
C ILE A 300 12.08 -2.98 -32.54
N GLU A 301 12.76 -2.70 -33.66
CA GLU A 301 13.85 -3.53 -34.19
C GLU A 301 15.25 -3.04 -33.73
N ASP A 302 15.30 -2.05 -32.85
CA ASP A 302 16.57 -1.45 -32.42
C ASP A 302 17.28 -2.25 -31.32
N ARG A 303 18.57 -2.55 -31.56
CA ARG A 303 19.54 -3.06 -30.56
C ARG A 303 19.98 -2.00 -29.54
N GLU A 304 19.16 -0.99 -29.30
CA GLU A 304 19.40 0.09 -28.34
C GLU A 304 18.96 -0.34 -26.92
N PRO A 305 19.89 -0.47 -25.95
CA PRO A 305 19.58 -0.95 -24.60
C PRO A 305 18.50 -0.14 -23.85
N GLY A 306 18.36 1.15 -24.18
CA GLY A 306 17.41 2.05 -23.52
C GLY A 306 15.92 1.77 -23.84
N ARG A 307 15.61 1.31 -25.06
CA ARG A 307 14.21 1.05 -25.49
C ARG A 307 13.71 -0.33 -25.03
N ALA A 308 14.59 -1.32 -24.96
CA ALA A 308 14.28 -2.65 -24.45
C ALA A 308 13.89 -2.63 -22.95
N TYR A 309 14.53 -1.78 -22.14
CA TYR A 309 14.15 -1.63 -20.74
C TYR A 309 12.82 -0.88 -20.55
N GLU A 310 12.50 0.09 -21.40
CA GLU A 310 11.23 0.82 -21.29
C GLU A 310 10.02 -0.09 -21.60
N ALA A 311 10.20 -1.04 -22.52
CA ALA A 311 9.25 -2.14 -22.76
C ALA A 311 9.19 -3.12 -21.57
N TRP A 312 10.32 -3.46 -20.95
CA TRP A 312 10.38 -4.29 -19.73
C TRP A 312 9.71 -3.62 -18.53
N TRP A 313 9.91 -2.31 -18.32
CA TRP A 313 9.32 -1.52 -17.24
C TRP A 313 7.80 -1.37 -17.40
N ARG A 314 7.31 -1.17 -18.62
CA ARG A 314 5.87 -1.19 -18.93
C ARG A 314 5.25 -2.56 -18.68
N ALA A 315 5.99 -3.65 -18.93
CA ALA A 315 5.57 -5.00 -18.58
C ALA A 315 5.61 -5.28 -17.06
N TRP A 316 6.60 -4.75 -16.33
CA TRP A 316 6.70 -4.88 -14.86
C TRP A 316 5.61 -4.06 -14.12
N ALA A 317 5.33 -2.83 -14.57
CA ALA A 317 4.29 -1.99 -13.98
C ALA A 317 2.87 -2.55 -14.19
N PHE A 318 2.68 -3.40 -15.20
CA PHE A 318 1.43 -4.12 -15.48
C PHE A 318 1.31 -5.46 -14.72
N ALA A 319 2.41 -6.03 -14.18
CA ALA A 319 2.48 -7.41 -13.68
C ALA A 319 2.29 -7.58 -12.15
N GLY A 320 1.78 -6.56 -11.44
CA GLY A 320 1.44 -6.57 -10.01
C GLY A 320 1.83 -7.82 -9.19
N ASN A 321 3.01 -7.79 -8.56
CA ASN A 321 3.54 -8.75 -7.57
C ASN A 321 3.64 -10.25 -7.93
N ASP A 322 3.52 -10.66 -9.20
CA ASP A 322 3.74 -12.08 -9.60
C ASP A 322 5.11 -12.28 -10.28
N ASP A 323 6.01 -13.06 -9.65
CA ASP A 323 7.42 -13.28 -10.10
C ASP A 323 7.56 -14.24 -11.31
N GLY A 324 6.46 -14.82 -11.79
CA GLY A 324 6.44 -15.84 -12.86
C GLY A 324 6.86 -15.34 -14.26
N PRO A 325 6.28 -14.24 -14.79
CA PRO A 325 6.60 -13.69 -16.10
C PRO A 325 8.04 -13.13 -16.19
N LEU A 326 8.55 -12.61 -15.07
CA LEU A 326 9.92 -12.12 -14.95
C LEU A 326 10.96 -13.23 -15.20
N ARG A 327 10.72 -14.45 -14.71
CA ARG A 327 11.62 -15.61 -14.90
C ARG A 327 11.67 -16.11 -16.35
N ALA A 328 10.63 -15.85 -17.17
CA ALA A 328 10.61 -16.22 -18.58
C ALA A 328 11.37 -15.22 -19.46
N ILE A 329 11.35 -13.92 -19.11
CA ILE A 329 12.13 -12.88 -19.77
C ILE A 329 13.61 -12.94 -19.33
N GLU A 330 13.89 -13.22 -18.05
CA GLU A 330 15.24 -13.49 -17.53
C GLU A 330 15.95 -14.71 -18.17
N LYS A 331 15.18 -15.63 -18.78
CA LYS A 331 15.72 -16.79 -19.52
C LYS A 331 16.14 -16.46 -20.96
N ARG A 332 15.61 -15.39 -21.57
CA ARG A 332 15.85 -15.02 -22.97
C ARG A 332 16.79 -13.84 -23.15
N ILE A 333 16.89 -12.99 -22.14
CA ILE A 333 17.89 -11.92 -22.07
C ILE A 333 18.80 -12.27 -20.90
N PRO A 334 20.12 -12.39 -21.08
CA PRO A 334 21.03 -12.68 -19.97
C PRO A 334 20.76 -11.71 -18.82
N ARG A 335 20.63 -12.21 -17.58
CA ARG A 335 20.47 -11.35 -16.38
C ARG A 335 21.47 -10.21 -16.32
N ARG A 336 22.65 -10.37 -16.94
CA ARG A 336 23.63 -9.29 -17.06
C ARG A 336 23.10 -8.10 -17.88
N ASP A 337 22.42 -8.36 -18.98
CA ASP A 337 22.01 -7.40 -20.01
C ASP A 337 20.69 -6.69 -19.67
N LEU A 338 19.72 -7.40 -19.07
CA LEU A 338 18.48 -6.81 -18.52
C LEU A 338 18.77 -5.74 -17.47
N TYR A 339 19.68 -6.07 -16.56
CA TYR A 339 20.12 -5.15 -15.52
C TYR A 339 21.03 -4.05 -16.09
N ARG A 340 21.83 -4.31 -17.13
CA ARG A 340 22.58 -3.26 -17.84
C ARG A 340 21.64 -2.25 -18.51
N ALA A 341 20.57 -2.73 -19.13
CA ALA A 341 19.51 -1.92 -19.70
C ALA A 341 18.71 -1.15 -18.62
N ARG A 342 18.47 -1.78 -17.46
CA ARG A 342 17.89 -1.15 -16.25
C ARG A 342 18.74 -0.02 -15.71
N THR A 343 20.01 -0.29 -15.50
CA THR A 343 21.02 0.69 -15.08
C THR A 343 21.04 1.85 -16.05
N GLU A 344 21.12 1.59 -17.36
CA GLU A 344 21.17 2.61 -18.40
C GLU A 344 19.87 3.44 -18.49
N HIS A 345 18.69 2.84 -18.33
CA HIS A 345 17.43 3.58 -18.33
C HIS A 345 17.26 4.48 -17.10
N TYR A 346 17.54 3.97 -15.89
CA TYR A 346 17.48 4.80 -14.70
C TYR A 346 18.55 5.87 -14.71
N ARG A 347 19.75 5.58 -15.25
CA ARG A 347 20.80 6.56 -15.52
C ARG A 347 20.29 7.66 -16.46
N ARG A 348 19.68 7.31 -17.62
CA ARG A 348 19.09 8.28 -18.55
C ARG A 348 17.95 9.11 -17.94
N ARG A 349 17.09 8.52 -17.09
CA ARG A 349 16.04 9.28 -16.37
C ARG A 349 16.61 10.18 -15.28
N ALA A 350 17.64 9.75 -14.57
CA ALA A 350 18.36 10.56 -13.59
C ALA A 350 19.06 11.74 -14.27
N LEU A 351 19.61 11.53 -15.48
CA LEU A 351 20.20 12.57 -16.32
C LEU A 351 19.15 13.54 -16.92
N ALA A 352 17.95 13.04 -17.25
CA ALA A 352 16.86 13.85 -17.82
C ALA A 352 16.06 14.65 -16.78
N ARG A 353 16.16 14.28 -15.50
CA ARG A 353 15.70 15.13 -14.40
C ARG A 353 16.84 16.08 -14.09
N ASP A 354 16.68 17.35 -14.44
CA ASP A 354 17.57 18.42 -13.99
C ASP A 354 17.82 18.24 -12.48
N VAL A 355 19.05 17.90 -12.09
CA VAL A 355 19.44 17.54 -10.71
C VAL A 355 19.53 18.82 -9.89
N ARG A 356 18.39 19.49 -9.75
CA ARG A 356 18.12 20.32 -8.59
C ARG A 356 17.54 19.35 -7.57
N ALA A 357 18.14 19.29 -6.38
CA ALA A 357 17.40 18.86 -5.19
C ALA A 357 15.99 19.50 -5.25
N SER A 358 14.94 18.80 -4.82
CA SER A 358 13.54 19.25 -4.97
C SER A 358 13.23 20.63 -4.35
N ASP A 359 14.20 21.19 -3.63
CA ASP A 359 14.24 22.50 -2.99
C ASP A 359 15.17 23.54 -3.69
N GLY A 360 15.87 23.16 -4.76
CA GLY A 360 16.79 23.99 -5.53
C GLY A 360 18.20 24.16 -4.95
N LEU A 361 18.60 23.40 -3.93
CA LEU A 361 19.74 23.78 -3.08
C LEU A 361 21.10 23.13 -3.40
N TRP A 362 21.16 21.82 -3.67
CA TRP A 362 22.43 21.14 -4.00
C TRP A 362 22.37 20.54 -5.40
N THR A 363 23.47 20.66 -6.14
CA THR A 363 23.71 19.92 -7.39
C THR A 363 24.73 18.82 -7.09
N PHE A 364 24.37 17.57 -7.40
CA PHE A 364 25.28 16.41 -7.26
C PHE A 364 26.09 16.19 -8.56
N ASP A 365 26.40 17.28 -9.27
CA ASP A 365 27.08 17.31 -10.57
C ASP A 365 28.60 17.43 -10.46
N ARG A 366 29.12 17.55 -9.24
CA ARG A 366 30.55 17.52 -8.91
C ARG A 366 30.83 16.76 -7.61
N TYR A 367 32.09 16.40 -7.40
CA TYR A 367 32.55 15.82 -6.14
C TYR A 367 32.91 16.92 -5.14
N PRO A 368 32.37 16.89 -3.91
CA PRO A 368 32.65 17.91 -2.91
C PRO A 368 33.99 17.63 -2.21
N ASP A 369 34.78 18.68 -2.01
CA ASP A 369 35.87 18.68 -1.04
C ASP A 369 35.34 18.64 0.41
N HIS A 370 36.22 18.53 1.40
CA HIS A 370 35.81 18.45 2.81
C HIS A 370 35.04 19.68 3.32
N ASP A 371 35.34 20.89 2.87
CA ASP A 371 34.65 22.10 3.31
C ASP A 371 33.21 22.11 2.78
N GLN A 372 33.04 21.67 1.53
CA GLN A 372 31.73 21.45 0.93
C GLN A 372 30.95 20.34 1.63
N VAL A 373 31.58 19.19 1.94
CA VAL A 373 30.97 18.12 2.74
C VAL A 373 30.51 18.65 4.11
N THR A 374 31.37 19.43 4.78
CA THR A 374 31.06 20.05 6.08
C THR A 374 29.88 21.01 5.98
N ALA A 375 29.88 21.87 4.97
CA ALA A 375 28.80 22.80 4.72
C ALA A 375 27.48 22.06 4.49
N MET A 376 27.49 21.02 3.63
CA MET A 376 26.33 20.19 3.34
C MET A 376 25.78 19.49 4.60
N CYS A 377 26.64 18.87 5.41
CA CYS A 377 26.23 18.22 6.66
C CYS A 377 25.60 19.21 7.66
N LYS A 378 26.24 20.36 7.90
CA LYS A 378 25.73 21.41 8.81
C LYS A 378 24.40 21.97 8.33
N ASP A 379 24.31 22.19 7.03
CA ASP A 379 23.14 22.71 6.36
C ASP A 379 21.94 21.76 6.47
N LEU A 380 22.15 20.45 6.29
CA LEU A 380 21.12 19.43 6.47
C LEU A 380 20.61 19.36 7.91
N ALA A 381 21.52 19.35 8.89
CA ALA A 381 21.17 19.34 10.31
C ALA A 381 20.41 20.61 10.74
N ARG A 382 20.80 21.77 10.22
CA ARG A 382 20.15 23.05 10.48
C ARG A 382 18.73 23.11 9.93
N ARG A 383 18.47 22.51 8.76
CA ARG A 383 17.13 22.52 8.14
C ARG A 383 16.17 21.47 8.69
N HIS A 384 16.70 20.34 9.16
CA HIS A 384 15.90 19.22 9.67
C HIS A 384 16.27 18.84 11.11
N PRO A 385 16.30 19.78 12.07
CA PRO A 385 16.74 19.52 13.44
C PRO A 385 15.83 18.52 14.18
N GLU A 386 14.59 18.36 13.73
CA GLU A 386 13.64 17.39 14.26
C GLU A 386 14.00 15.94 13.90
N ARG A 387 14.93 15.74 12.95
CA ARG A 387 15.35 14.41 12.46
C ARG A 387 16.85 14.19 12.43
N VAL A 388 17.62 15.23 12.13
CA VAL A 388 19.05 15.15 11.83
C VAL A 388 19.83 15.78 12.98
N ARG A 389 20.75 14.99 13.56
CA ARG A 389 21.78 15.48 14.46
C ARG A 389 23.14 15.26 13.83
N LEU A 390 23.89 16.35 13.71
CA LEU A 390 25.28 16.32 13.26
C LEU A 390 26.21 16.35 14.45
N PHE A 391 27.20 15.48 14.45
CA PHE A 391 28.34 15.53 15.37
C PHE A 391 29.58 14.96 14.67
N SER A 392 30.74 15.13 15.29
CA SER A 392 31.97 14.54 14.81
C SER A 392 32.34 13.33 15.69
N MET A 393 32.77 12.23 15.07
CA MET A 393 33.23 11.04 15.80
C MET A 393 34.73 11.07 16.12
N GLY A 394 35.46 12.04 15.59
CA GLY A 394 36.91 12.18 15.77
C GLY A 394 37.48 13.17 14.75
N ARG A 395 38.80 13.30 14.73
CA ARG A 395 39.52 14.12 13.75
C ARG A 395 40.52 13.26 12.99
N SER A 396 40.76 13.60 11.73
CA SER A 396 41.81 13.00 10.92
C SER A 396 43.21 13.47 11.33
N ILE A 397 44.25 12.93 10.69
CA ILE A 397 45.65 13.32 10.88
C ILE A 397 45.85 14.83 10.73
N GLU A 398 45.25 15.46 9.72
CA GLU A 398 45.37 16.91 9.49
C GLU A 398 44.32 17.72 10.29
N GLY A 399 43.63 17.08 11.23
CA GLY A 399 42.71 17.73 12.16
C GLY A 399 41.30 18.00 11.62
N ARG A 400 40.94 17.49 10.43
CA ARG A 400 39.60 17.66 9.85
C ARG A 400 38.56 16.83 10.63
N PRO A 401 37.38 17.40 10.96
CA PRO A 401 36.35 16.68 11.69
C PRO A 401 35.75 15.55 10.86
N ILE A 402 35.66 14.36 11.44
CA ILE A 402 35.01 13.21 10.80
C ILE A 402 33.52 13.26 11.15
N TRP A 403 32.69 13.73 10.22
CA TRP A 403 31.27 14.00 10.44
C TRP A 403 30.40 12.74 10.41
N VAL A 404 29.42 12.69 11.31
CA VAL A 404 28.34 11.69 11.35
C VAL A 404 26.99 12.39 11.43
N LEU A 405 26.09 12.01 10.53
CA LEU A 405 24.68 12.40 10.53
C LEU A 405 23.85 11.28 11.16
N GLU A 406 23.27 11.53 12.33
CA GLU A 406 22.23 10.69 12.94
C GLU A 406 20.86 11.15 12.40
N ILE A 407 20.18 10.29 11.65
CA ILE A 407 18.90 10.58 10.99
C ILE A 407 17.84 9.62 11.52
N THR A 408 16.87 10.13 12.27
CA THR A 408 15.75 9.33 12.86
C THR A 408 14.56 10.22 13.20
N ASP A 409 13.36 9.67 13.41
CA ASP A 409 12.24 10.44 13.98
C ASP A 409 12.41 10.59 15.50
N ARG A 410 12.87 11.76 15.94
CA ARG A 410 13.15 12.01 17.36
C ARG A 410 11.90 12.10 18.25
N SER A 411 10.70 12.07 17.66
CA SER A 411 9.44 12.11 18.41
C SER A 411 8.95 10.73 18.87
N SER A 412 9.44 9.63 18.30
CA SER A 412 8.92 8.28 18.58
C SER A 412 9.64 7.55 19.70
N SER A 413 10.91 7.85 19.98
CA SER A 413 11.68 7.28 21.10
C SER A 413 12.90 8.14 21.43
N ALA A 414 13.56 7.86 22.55
CA ALA A 414 14.82 8.53 22.87
C ALA A 414 15.95 8.07 21.92
N PRO A 415 17.04 8.87 21.78
CA PRO A 415 18.22 8.45 21.03
C PRO A 415 18.81 7.14 21.55
N GLY A 416 19.21 6.24 20.64
CA GLY A 416 19.79 4.93 20.99
C GLY A 416 18.77 3.84 21.38
N GLU A 417 17.46 4.13 21.31
CA GLU A 417 16.41 3.14 21.62
C GLU A 417 15.84 2.44 20.38
N LYS A 418 16.40 2.68 19.19
CA LYS A 418 15.94 2.09 17.93
C LYS A 418 17.07 1.36 17.24
N PRO A 419 16.81 0.22 16.59
CA PRO A 419 17.80 -0.43 15.75
C PRO A 419 18.34 0.52 14.68
N ALA A 420 19.66 0.50 14.47
CA ALA A 420 20.34 1.41 13.57
C ALA A 420 21.11 0.69 12.45
N LEU A 421 21.17 1.33 11.28
CA LEU A 421 22.16 1.04 10.25
C LEU A 421 23.26 2.10 10.31
N TYR A 422 24.52 1.65 10.31
CA TYR A 422 25.68 2.51 10.12
C TYR A 422 26.18 2.39 8.68
N ILE A 423 26.30 3.52 7.98
CA ILE A 423 26.77 3.61 6.59
C ILE A 423 27.95 4.57 6.54
N GLN A 424 29.06 4.13 5.98
CA GLN A 424 30.23 4.97 5.77
C GLN A 424 30.68 5.00 4.31
N GLY A 425 31.30 6.13 3.93
CA GLY A 425 31.97 6.32 2.64
C GLY A 425 33.35 6.93 2.83
N GLY A 426 34.19 6.82 1.80
CA GLY A 426 35.50 7.43 1.74
C GLY A 426 36.50 6.84 2.73
N LEU A 427 36.45 5.53 3.00
CA LEU A 427 37.51 4.86 3.80
C LEU A 427 38.85 4.84 3.04
N HIS A 428 38.79 4.74 1.71
CA HIS A 428 39.88 5.15 0.85
C HIS A 428 39.60 6.56 0.29
N GLY A 429 40.58 7.45 0.38
CA GLY A 429 40.42 8.87 0.03
C GLY A 429 40.00 9.09 -1.43
N ASN A 430 40.56 8.29 -2.34
CA ASN A 430 40.33 8.36 -3.79
C ASN A 430 39.01 7.72 -4.26
N GLU A 431 38.15 7.27 -3.35
CA GLU A 431 36.84 6.67 -3.66
C GLU A 431 35.71 7.68 -3.43
N ILE A 432 35.90 8.94 -3.85
CA ILE A 432 35.02 10.10 -3.64
C ILE A 432 33.57 9.91 -4.09
N SER A 433 33.31 8.95 -4.98
CA SER A 433 31.94 8.54 -5.32
C SER A 433 31.14 7.99 -4.15
N THR A 434 31.80 7.32 -3.22
CA THR A 434 31.18 6.78 -2.00
C THR A 434 30.78 7.91 -1.05
N VAL A 435 31.59 8.97 -0.96
CA VAL A 435 31.32 10.17 -0.18
C VAL A 435 30.05 10.87 -0.65
N THR A 436 29.98 11.15 -1.96
CA THR A 436 28.80 11.83 -2.53
C THR A 436 27.57 10.93 -2.49
N THR A 437 27.72 9.62 -2.67
CA THR A 437 26.61 8.65 -2.53
C THR A 437 26.06 8.65 -1.11
N ALA A 438 26.91 8.64 -0.08
CA ALA A 438 26.51 8.73 1.32
C ALA A 438 25.79 10.06 1.63
N LEU A 439 26.31 11.19 1.14
CA LEU A 439 25.64 12.50 1.24
C LEU A 439 24.27 12.51 0.56
N TRP A 440 24.15 11.89 -0.61
CA TRP A 440 22.89 11.79 -1.33
C TRP A 440 21.85 10.99 -0.53
N ILE A 441 22.25 9.85 0.05
CA ILE A 441 21.39 9.03 0.91
C ILE A 441 20.95 9.83 2.13
N ALA A 442 21.86 10.56 2.77
CA ALA A 442 21.55 11.40 3.93
C ALA A 442 20.57 12.52 3.57
N TRP A 443 20.82 13.25 2.48
CA TRP A 443 19.92 14.27 1.96
C TRP A 443 18.53 13.69 1.70
N TYR A 444 18.45 12.55 1.02
CA TYR A 444 17.18 11.90 0.71
C TYR A 444 16.41 11.50 1.99
N ALA A 445 17.08 10.85 2.93
CA ALA A 445 16.48 10.40 4.18
C ALA A 445 15.96 11.57 5.04
N ALA A 446 16.65 12.71 5.02
CA ALA A 446 16.26 13.90 5.77
C ALA A 446 15.14 14.72 5.08
N THR A 447 15.20 14.88 3.74
CA THR A 447 14.31 15.80 2.99
C THR A 447 13.05 15.15 2.44
N ASN A 448 13.05 13.83 2.23
CA ASN A 448 11.95 13.11 1.59
C ASN A 448 11.26 12.07 2.50
N PRO A 449 10.88 12.39 3.75
CA PRO A 449 10.13 11.45 4.58
C PRO A 449 8.71 11.16 4.03
N LEU A 450 8.24 11.94 3.06
CA LEU A 450 6.89 11.90 2.48
C LEU A 450 6.80 11.21 1.10
N GLY A 451 7.91 10.65 0.59
CA GLY A 451 7.95 9.94 -0.68
C GLY A 451 7.51 8.48 -0.58
N ARG A 452 6.19 8.24 -0.60
CA ARG A 452 5.50 6.91 -0.49
C ARG A 452 5.56 6.31 0.92
N ARG A 453 4.43 5.75 1.36
CA ARG A 453 4.02 5.19 2.67
C ARG A 453 5.03 4.40 3.55
N GLY A 454 6.31 4.23 3.17
CA GLY A 454 7.34 3.51 3.92
C GLY A 454 8.37 4.37 4.68
N ALA A 455 8.82 5.51 4.15
CA ALA A 455 10.00 6.23 4.70
C ALA A 455 9.77 6.87 6.09
N THR A 456 8.58 7.39 6.37
CA THR A 456 8.24 7.92 7.72
C THR A 456 8.15 6.81 8.77
N ARG A 457 7.60 5.64 8.42
CA ARG A 457 7.59 4.47 9.31
C ARG A 457 9.01 3.98 9.60
N LEU A 458 9.85 3.92 8.58
CA LEU A 458 11.25 3.53 8.74
C LEU A 458 12.00 4.45 9.73
N LEU A 459 11.83 5.77 9.68
CA LEU A 459 12.47 6.68 10.64
C LEU A 459 11.85 6.62 12.05
N ARG A 460 10.57 6.24 12.17
CA ARG A 460 9.95 5.97 13.48
C ARG A 460 10.55 4.75 14.16
N ASP A 461 10.84 3.72 13.38
CA ASP A 461 11.20 2.40 13.90
C ASP A 461 12.73 2.14 13.87
N THR A 462 13.51 2.93 13.12
CA THR A 462 14.96 2.74 12.95
C THR A 462 15.75 4.06 12.95
N THR A 463 17.07 3.96 13.12
CA THR A 463 18.03 5.08 13.01
C THR A 463 19.01 4.84 11.86
N LEU A 464 19.42 5.91 11.18
CA LEU A 464 20.55 5.88 10.24
C LEU A 464 21.69 6.70 10.82
N TYR A 465 22.88 6.10 10.93
CA TYR A 465 24.13 6.81 11.15
C TYR A 465 24.89 6.83 9.82
N ILE A 466 25.10 8.02 9.25
CA ILE A 466 25.80 8.16 7.97
C ILE A 466 27.06 8.99 8.18
N ALA A 467 28.22 8.40 7.91
CA ALA A 467 29.53 9.05 7.95
C ALA A 467 30.05 9.23 6.51
N PRO A 468 29.86 10.39 5.87
CA PRO A 468 30.08 10.49 4.43
C PRO A 468 31.54 10.35 4.01
N ALA A 469 32.48 10.91 4.77
CA ALA A 469 33.91 10.84 4.49
C ALA A 469 34.66 10.49 5.78
N VAL A 470 35.07 9.23 5.92
CA VAL A 470 35.80 8.76 7.10
C VAL A 470 37.32 8.93 6.98
N ASN A 471 37.84 9.11 5.77
CA ASN A 471 39.17 9.64 5.47
C ASN A 471 39.06 11.05 4.85
N PRO A 472 38.71 12.09 5.64
CA PRO A 472 38.42 13.41 5.10
C PRO A 472 39.65 14.08 4.47
N ASP A 473 40.87 13.77 4.94
CA ASP A 473 42.12 14.27 4.37
C ASP A 473 42.32 13.68 2.96
N GLY A 474 42.32 12.35 2.86
CA GLY A 474 42.44 11.65 1.59
C GLY A 474 41.41 12.12 0.55
N SER A 475 40.14 12.22 0.93
CA SER A 475 39.10 12.68 -0.01
C SER A 475 39.21 14.16 -0.36
N HIS A 476 39.65 15.03 0.56
CA HIS A 476 39.87 16.45 0.27
C HIS A 476 40.96 16.62 -0.79
N HIS A 477 42.15 16.07 -0.53
CA HIS A 477 43.28 16.21 -1.44
C HIS A 477 43.03 15.54 -2.79
N HIS A 478 42.32 14.39 -2.83
CA HIS A 478 41.93 13.80 -4.11
C HIS A 478 41.03 14.73 -4.94
N VAL A 479 40.18 15.54 -4.31
CA VAL A 479 39.35 16.53 -5.02
C VAL A 479 40.16 17.74 -5.43
N THR A 480 40.95 18.31 -4.53
CA THR A 480 41.57 19.64 -4.69
C THR A 480 42.91 19.63 -5.43
N GLU A 481 43.63 18.51 -5.45
CA GLU A 481 44.98 18.43 -6.03
C GLU A 481 44.99 17.65 -7.36
N PRO A 482 46.04 17.82 -8.18
CA PRO A 482 46.39 16.88 -9.25
C PRO A 482 46.72 15.51 -8.66
N HIS A 483 46.28 14.45 -9.31
CA HIS A 483 46.32 13.12 -8.70
C HIS A 483 46.17 12.04 -9.78
N THR A 484 46.19 10.78 -9.31
CA THR A 484 46.03 9.58 -10.14
C THR A 484 44.80 8.77 -9.70
N HIS A 485 44.35 7.78 -10.48
CA HIS A 485 43.27 6.87 -10.03
C HIS A 485 43.58 6.16 -8.70
N TRP A 486 44.85 6.10 -8.29
CA TRP A 486 45.30 5.38 -7.11
C TRP A 486 45.58 6.29 -5.92
N ARG A 487 45.83 7.58 -6.11
CA ARG A 487 46.25 8.48 -5.01
C ARG A 487 45.35 9.71 -4.89
N PRO A 488 45.21 10.27 -3.68
CA PRO A 488 45.51 9.65 -2.39
C PRO A 488 44.45 8.60 -2.00
N ARG A 489 44.85 7.33 -1.91
CA ARG A 489 44.00 6.24 -1.36
C ARG A 489 44.06 6.19 0.15
N PHE A 490 45.24 6.43 0.70
CA PHE A 490 45.58 6.29 2.12
C PHE A 490 45.18 7.54 2.91
N ASN A 491 45.34 7.52 4.24
CA ASN A 491 45.34 8.77 5.01
C ASN A 491 46.64 9.56 4.75
N TYR A 492 46.73 10.79 5.25
CA TYR A 492 47.87 11.70 5.04
C TYR A 492 48.90 11.62 6.18
N ARG A 493 49.21 10.40 6.66
CA ARG A 493 50.26 10.21 7.68
C ARG A 493 51.64 10.35 7.02
N PRO A 494 52.49 11.29 7.46
CA PRO A 494 53.81 11.47 6.85
C PRO A 494 54.65 10.18 6.87
N HIS A 495 55.16 9.79 5.70
CA HIS A 495 55.91 8.56 5.48
C HIS A 495 57.26 8.85 4.85
N ASP A 496 58.32 8.27 5.40
CA ASP A 496 59.65 8.20 4.80
C ASP A 496 59.71 6.91 3.96
N ALA A 497 59.60 7.02 2.63
CA ALA A 497 59.41 5.87 1.75
C ALA A 497 60.70 5.07 1.47
N ASP A 498 61.86 5.72 1.49
CA ASP A 498 63.15 5.16 1.10
C ASP A 498 64.17 5.08 2.26
N GLY A 499 63.84 5.68 3.41
CA GLY A 499 64.58 5.58 4.66
C GLY A 499 65.70 6.62 4.81
N ASP A 500 65.63 7.72 4.06
CA ASP A 500 66.65 8.78 4.07
C ASP A 500 66.51 9.76 5.26
N GLY A 501 65.42 9.65 6.03
CA GLY A 501 65.13 10.45 7.21
C GLY A 501 64.25 11.68 6.95
N LYS A 502 63.88 11.93 5.69
CA LYS A 502 62.89 12.93 5.30
C LYS A 502 61.60 12.22 4.88
N LYS A 503 60.55 12.99 4.64
CA LYS A 503 59.20 12.44 4.44
C LYS A 503 58.48 13.20 3.36
N ASP A 504 57.83 12.46 2.47
CA ASP A 504 56.99 12.97 1.41
C ASP A 504 57.71 14.01 0.51
N GLU A 505 59.02 13.83 0.27
CA GLU A 505 59.87 14.85 -0.37
C GLU A 505 59.92 14.86 -1.91
N ASP A 506 59.43 13.82 -2.58
CA ASP A 506 59.41 13.69 -4.05
C ASP A 506 57.98 13.33 -4.54
N PRO A 507 57.02 14.27 -4.53
CA PRO A 507 55.65 14.08 -4.97
C PRO A 507 55.50 14.09 -6.51
N TYR A 508 54.27 13.92 -7.01
CA TYR A 508 54.00 14.17 -8.42
C TYR A 508 53.94 15.68 -8.70
N ASP A 509 54.49 16.11 -9.84
CA ASP A 509 54.21 17.45 -10.40
C ASP A 509 53.20 17.36 -11.55
N ASP A 510 52.23 18.27 -11.53
CA ASP A 510 51.44 18.62 -12.71
C ASP A 510 52.25 19.63 -13.55
N LEU A 511 53.14 19.11 -14.39
CA LEU A 511 54.11 19.87 -15.18
C LEU A 511 53.41 20.68 -16.29
N ASP A 512 52.35 20.15 -16.88
CA ASP A 512 51.60 20.82 -17.96
C ASP A 512 50.35 21.61 -17.49
N GLY A 513 50.01 21.51 -16.21
CA GLY A 513 49.00 22.33 -15.54
C GLY A 513 47.56 21.96 -15.89
N ASP A 514 47.33 20.71 -16.31
CA ASP A 514 46.02 20.25 -16.76
C ASP A 514 45.14 19.64 -15.65
N GLY A 515 45.70 19.51 -14.44
CA GLY A 515 45.03 18.99 -13.24
C GLY A 515 44.98 17.47 -13.13
N GLU A 516 45.62 16.72 -14.04
CA GLU A 516 45.74 15.27 -14.02
C GLU A 516 47.21 14.85 -14.12
N ILE A 517 47.66 13.88 -13.31
CA ILE A 517 49.03 13.37 -13.42
C ILE A 517 49.14 12.37 -14.57
N GLY A 518 49.70 12.82 -15.70
CA GLY A 518 49.87 12.07 -16.93
C GLY A 518 51.01 11.03 -16.90
N LEU A 519 51.22 10.35 -18.02
CA LEU A 519 52.41 9.51 -18.27
C LEU A 519 53.38 10.26 -19.18
N MET A 520 54.66 10.21 -18.84
CA MET A 520 55.75 10.80 -19.63
C MET A 520 56.41 9.76 -20.54
N TYR A 521 56.59 10.12 -21.81
CA TYR A 521 57.25 9.29 -22.82
C TYR A 521 58.44 10.01 -23.44
N ALA A 522 59.58 9.33 -23.48
CA ALA A 522 60.80 9.82 -24.14
C ALA A 522 61.07 9.05 -25.43
N ALA A 523 61.71 9.72 -26.39
CA ALA A 523 62.08 9.11 -27.66
C ALA A 523 63.07 7.96 -27.43
N ASP A 524 62.75 6.78 -27.97
CA ASP A 524 63.59 5.59 -27.93
C ASP A 524 63.33 4.76 -29.19
N PRO A 525 64.29 4.67 -30.13
CA PRO A 525 64.12 3.88 -31.36
C PRO A 525 63.74 2.41 -31.15
N LYS A 526 64.01 1.84 -29.97
CA LYS A 526 63.64 0.46 -29.59
C LYS A 526 62.41 0.40 -28.69
N GLY A 527 61.85 1.53 -28.32
CA GLY A 527 60.76 1.68 -27.37
C GLY A 527 59.46 1.02 -27.85
N PRO A 528 58.68 0.39 -26.95
CA PRO A 528 57.51 -0.39 -27.32
C PRO A 528 56.22 0.43 -27.52
N TYR A 529 56.27 1.75 -27.33
CA TYR A 529 55.11 2.63 -27.37
C TYR A 529 55.04 3.45 -28.65
N GLY A 530 53.82 3.64 -29.17
CA GLY A 530 53.53 4.42 -30.35
C GLY A 530 52.22 5.20 -30.24
N LEU A 531 52.11 6.27 -31.02
CA LEU A 531 50.95 7.15 -31.04
C LEU A 531 49.79 6.49 -31.79
N VAL A 532 48.63 6.42 -31.14
CA VAL A 532 47.37 5.92 -31.71
C VAL A 532 46.47 7.13 -31.99
N ASP A 533 45.99 7.22 -33.22
CA ASP A 533 45.07 8.25 -33.73
C ASP A 533 45.51 9.70 -33.42
N GLY A 534 46.82 9.92 -33.29
CA GLY A 534 47.42 11.23 -33.04
C GLY A 534 47.24 11.77 -31.62
N ARG A 535 46.60 11.02 -30.69
CA ARG A 535 46.12 11.58 -29.41
C ARG A 535 46.51 10.76 -28.17
N LEU A 536 46.90 9.50 -28.31
CA LEU A 536 47.10 8.62 -27.16
C LEU A 536 48.28 7.68 -27.37
N MET A 537 49.06 7.45 -26.33
CA MET A 537 50.20 6.53 -26.38
C MET A 537 49.79 5.12 -25.96
N ARG A 538 50.08 4.10 -26.77
CA ARG A 538 49.77 2.68 -26.46
C ARG A 538 50.94 1.77 -26.87
N GLY A 539 51.08 0.63 -26.19
CA GLY A 539 52.09 -0.37 -26.52
C GLY A 539 51.78 -1.04 -27.86
N ARG A 540 52.64 -0.88 -28.87
CA ARG A 540 52.50 -1.45 -30.23
C ARG A 540 53.87 -1.82 -30.83
N GLY A 541 54.56 -2.80 -30.26
CA GLY A 541 55.86 -3.26 -30.79
C GLY A 541 56.90 -2.12 -30.85
N ARG A 542 58.02 -2.29 -31.57
CA ARG A 542 59.06 -1.24 -31.69
C ARG A 542 58.52 -0.03 -32.45
N SER A 543 58.08 1.00 -31.72
CA SER A 543 57.30 2.12 -32.25
C SER A 543 57.83 3.51 -31.85
N GLY A 544 59.02 3.56 -31.23
CA GLY A 544 59.84 4.78 -31.15
C GLY A 544 59.79 5.55 -29.83
N TRP A 545 59.01 5.08 -28.84
CA TRP A 545 58.89 5.73 -27.54
C TRP A 545 59.00 4.74 -26.38
N ARG A 546 59.64 5.17 -25.30
CA ARG A 546 59.67 4.45 -24.01
C ARG A 546 58.88 5.22 -22.96
N LEU A 547 58.15 4.50 -22.11
CA LEU A 547 57.55 5.07 -20.91
C LEU A 547 58.67 5.40 -19.91
N VAL A 548 58.70 6.64 -19.41
CA VAL A 548 59.69 7.08 -18.42
C VAL A 548 59.13 7.02 -17.02
N GLY A 549 57.87 7.38 -16.84
CA GLY A 549 57.22 7.43 -15.54
C GLY A 549 55.92 8.21 -15.60
N ARG A 550 55.38 8.52 -14.43
CA ARG A 550 54.33 9.54 -14.31
C ARG A 550 54.97 10.92 -14.32
N GLU A 551 54.16 11.91 -14.66
CA GLU A 551 54.52 13.32 -14.63
C GLU A 551 55.10 13.75 -13.28
N GLY A 552 56.24 14.45 -13.34
CA GLY A 552 57.00 14.89 -12.17
C GLY A 552 58.50 15.00 -12.43
N LYS A 553 59.21 15.56 -11.46
CA LYS A 553 60.67 15.72 -11.45
C LYS A 553 61.34 14.63 -10.58
N ASP A 554 62.66 14.63 -10.65
CA ASP A 554 63.54 13.90 -9.73
C ASP A 554 64.11 14.98 -8.78
N ASP A 555 63.41 15.22 -7.67
CA ASP A 555 63.64 16.38 -6.81
C ASP A 555 64.91 16.24 -5.93
N ASP A 556 65.38 15.02 -5.68
CA ASP A 556 66.56 14.72 -4.86
C ASP A 556 67.79 14.26 -5.69
N GLY A 557 67.61 13.97 -6.98
CA GLY A 557 68.66 13.67 -7.95
C GLY A 557 69.16 12.22 -7.91
N ASP A 558 68.39 11.29 -7.37
CA ASP A 558 68.77 9.88 -7.23
C ASP A 558 68.61 9.07 -8.55
N GLY A 559 67.94 9.67 -9.54
CA GLY A 559 67.67 9.09 -10.86
C GLY A 559 66.30 8.42 -10.99
N LYS A 560 65.44 8.45 -9.97
CA LYS A 560 64.04 8.04 -10.07
C LYS A 560 63.15 9.28 -9.86
N PHE A 561 61.88 9.10 -10.20
CA PHE A 561 60.92 10.20 -10.27
C PHE A 561 59.72 9.85 -9.40
N ASN A 562 59.29 10.81 -8.58
CA ASN A 562 58.11 10.71 -7.73
C ASN A 562 58.16 9.54 -6.75
N GLU A 563 59.27 9.27 -6.07
CA GLU A 563 59.40 8.07 -5.24
C GLU A 563 59.00 8.25 -3.77
N ASP A 564 59.14 9.46 -3.21
CA ASP A 564 58.74 9.79 -1.85
C ASP A 564 57.53 10.74 -1.82
N ARG A 565 56.37 10.22 -2.22
CA ARG A 565 55.13 11.01 -2.31
C ARG A 565 54.38 11.00 -0.98
N PRO A 566 53.56 12.04 -0.69
CA PRO A 566 52.53 12.03 0.36
C PRO A 566 51.87 10.65 0.50
N GLY A 567 52.29 9.97 1.56
CA GLY A 567 52.00 8.58 1.86
C GLY A 567 51.13 8.44 3.11
N GLY A 568 50.77 7.20 3.43
CA GLY A 568 50.05 6.92 4.66
C GLY A 568 49.56 5.48 4.77
N ILE A 569 48.72 5.26 5.77
CA ILE A 569 48.18 3.95 6.11
C ILE A 569 46.88 3.69 5.36
N ASN A 570 46.78 2.48 4.82
CA ASN A 570 45.52 1.95 4.34
C ASN A 570 44.61 1.67 5.52
N LEU A 571 43.65 2.57 5.74
CA LEU A 571 42.68 2.48 6.84
C LEU A 571 41.91 1.15 6.81
N ASN A 572 41.59 0.61 5.63
CA ASN A 572 40.94 -0.70 5.50
C ASN A 572 41.92 -1.89 5.63
N ARG A 573 43.10 -1.68 6.22
CA ARG A 573 44.04 -2.72 6.70
C ARG A 573 44.48 -2.50 8.15
N ASN A 574 43.97 -1.46 8.81
CA ASN A 574 44.40 -1.05 10.14
C ASN A 574 43.49 -1.57 11.26
N PHE A 575 42.42 -2.31 10.97
CA PHE A 575 41.56 -2.88 12.01
C PHE A 575 42.20 -4.11 12.71
N PRO A 576 41.78 -4.49 13.93
CA PRO A 576 42.41 -5.55 14.72
C PRO A 576 42.33 -6.98 14.14
N VAL A 577 41.28 -7.26 13.36
CA VAL A 577 41.00 -8.62 12.87
C VAL A 577 42.16 -9.21 12.07
N GLY A 578 42.75 -10.29 12.58
CA GLY A 578 43.86 -10.96 11.92
C GLY A 578 45.09 -10.07 11.66
N PHE A 579 45.25 -8.98 12.41
CA PHE A 579 46.37 -8.07 12.29
C PHE A 579 47.70 -8.79 12.61
N LYS A 580 48.68 -8.66 11.72
CA LYS A 580 50.02 -9.26 11.87
C LYS A 580 51.08 -8.18 11.71
N SER A 581 51.95 -8.00 12.70
CA SER A 581 52.96 -6.93 12.76
C SER A 581 54.24 -7.19 11.95
N ARG A 582 54.21 -8.01 10.89
CA ARG A 582 55.43 -8.32 10.10
C ARG A 582 55.70 -7.28 9.01
N ARG A 583 56.99 -6.94 8.84
CA ARG A 583 57.58 -6.06 7.80
C ARG A 583 57.41 -6.56 6.34
N ASP A 584 56.84 -7.75 6.12
CA ASP A 584 56.91 -8.46 4.83
C ASP A 584 55.68 -8.24 3.92
N PHE A 585 54.82 -7.30 4.25
CA PHE A 585 53.83 -6.74 3.32
C PHE A 585 54.02 -5.23 3.38
N GLU A 586 54.48 -4.63 2.28
CA GLU A 586 54.61 -3.19 2.03
C GLU A 586 53.80 -2.35 3.03
N GLY A 587 54.49 -1.54 3.86
CA GLY A 587 54.12 -0.98 5.18
C GLY A 587 52.82 -0.17 5.34
N HIS A 588 51.81 -0.40 4.52
CA HIS A 588 50.56 0.33 4.44
C HIS A 588 49.48 -0.10 5.44
N ARG A 589 49.78 -0.91 6.48
CA ARG A 589 48.77 -1.39 7.46
C ARG A 589 48.78 -0.67 8.81
N GLY A 590 49.81 0.13 9.06
CA GLY A 590 50.07 0.75 10.37
C GLY A 590 50.96 -0.13 11.26
N LEU A 591 51.59 0.49 12.26
CA LEU A 591 52.50 -0.20 13.19
C LEU A 591 51.76 -1.13 14.15
N ILE A 592 50.58 -0.71 14.58
CA ILE A 592 49.65 -1.46 15.44
C ILE A 592 48.24 -1.31 14.88
N ALA A 593 47.35 -2.24 15.21
CA ALA A 593 45.94 -2.09 14.87
C ALA A 593 45.37 -0.82 15.52
N LEU A 594 44.51 -0.11 14.79
CA LEU A 594 43.88 1.15 15.17
C LEU A 594 44.91 2.26 15.49
N SER A 595 46.09 2.22 14.85
CA SER A 595 47.11 3.26 14.98
C SER A 595 46.68 4.60 14.37
N GLU A 596 45.69 4.59 13.47
CA GLU A 596 45.23 5.78 12.78
C GLU A 596 44.00 6.38 13.46
N PRO A 597 43.99 7.71 13.71
CA PRO A 597 42.91 8.36 14.43
C PRO A 597 41.56 8.20 13.73
N GLU A 598 41.54 8.08 12.40
CA GLU A 598 40.34 7.79 11.63
C GLU A 598 39.75 6.41 11.98
N THR A 599 40.59 5.36 11.99
CA THR A 599 40.13 3.99 12.29
C THR A 599 39.75 3.83 13.76
N GLN A 600 40.48 4.50 14.66
CA GLN A 600 40.13 4.56 16.08
C GLN A 600 38.76 5.22 16.28
N ALA A 601 38.51 6.36 15.63
CA ALA A 601 37.21 7.05 15.69
C ALA A 601 36.06 6.17 15.19
N ILE A 602 36.25 5.46 14.08
CA ILE A 602 35.24 4.50 13.55
C ILE A 602 34.99 3.38 14.57
N ALA A 603 36.05 2.79 15.12
CA ALA A 603 35.94 1.67 16.05
C ALA A 603 35.25 2.09 17.36
N GLU A 604 35.65 3.22 17.94
CA GLU A 604 35.04 3.80 19.14
C GLU A 604 33.58 4.17 18.89
N PHE A 605 33.26 4.77 17.74
CA PHE A 605 31.89 5.10 17.38
C PHE A 605 31.00 3.86 17.33
N ILE A 606 31.41 2.82 16.59
CA ILE A 606 30.65 1.57 16.46
C ILE A 606 30.46 0.90 17.84
N VAL A 607 31.51 0.87 18.67
CA VAL A 607 31.45 0.26 20.02
C VAL A 607 30.54 1.06 20.96
N SER A 608 30.55 2.39 20.87
CA SER A 608 29.72 3.26 21.72
C SER A 608 28.23 3.25 21.34
N ARG A 609 27.86 2.59 20.24
CA ARG A 609 26.51 2.56 19.67
C ARG A 609 25.98 1.12 19.61
N PRO A 610 25.55 0.58 20.77
CA PRO A 610 25.05 -0.80 20.84
C PRO A 610 23.77 -1.01 20.01
N ASP A 611 23.10 0.08 19.61
CA ASP A 611 21.92 0.09 18.74
C ASP A 611 22.22 -0.22 17.27
N ILE A 612 23.49 -0.17 16.83
CA ILE A 612 23.89 -0.57 15.47
C ILE A 612 23.61 -2.07 15.29
N ALA A 613 22.72 -2.38 14.35
CA ALA A 613 22.34 -3.74 13.99
C ALA A 613 22.98 -4.22 12.67
N CYS A 614 23.50 -3.30 11.85
CA CYS A 614 24.19 -3.63 10.60
C CYS A 614 25.16 -2.51 10.17
N VAL A 615 26.33 -2.88 9.64
CA VAL A 615 27.38 -1.99 9.12
C VAL A 615 27.47 -2.09 7.59
N VAL A 616 27.50 -0.94 6.92
CA VAL A 616 27.63 -0.83 5.47
C VAL A 616 28.85 0.03 5.14
N ASP A 617 29.81 -0.58 4.46
CA ASP A 617 31.06 0.07 4.05
C ASP A 617 31.04 0.31 2.53
N LEU A 618 30.95 1.57 2.10
CA LEU A 618 30.92 1.92 0.68
C LEU A 618 32.34 2.15 0.14
N HIS A 619 32.70 1.41 -0.90
CA HIS A 619 33.98 1.46 -1.61
C HIS A 619 33.78 1.67 -3.11
N SER A 620 34.86 1.91 -3.87
CA SER A 620 34.89 1.79 -5.33
C SER A 620 36.26 1.32 -5.86
N HIS A 621 36.39 0.46 -6.87
CA HIS A 621 35.42 0.03 -7.87
C HIS A 621 35.57 -1.47 -8.13
N ALA A 622 34.46 -2.23 -8.18
CA ALA A 622 34.47 -3.64 -8.57
C ALA A 622 33.07 -4.27 -8.76
N ASP A 623 32.01 -3.47 -8.87
CA ASP A 623 30.62 -3.90 -9.10
C ASP A 623 30.18 -5.14 -8.28
N CYS A 624 30.60 -5.21 -7.02
CA CYS A 624 30.39 -6.36 -6.16
C CYS A 624 30.02 -5.97 -4.73
N VAL A 625 29.40 -6.94 -4.04
CA VAL A 625 29.03 -6.84 -2.63
C VAL A 625 29.82 -7.89 -1.87
N PHE A 626 30.81 -7.46 -1.10
CA PHE A 626 31.59 -8.33 -0.26
C PHE A 626 30.89 -8.55 1.09
N TYR A 627 30.90 -9.80 1.54
CA TYR A 627 30.39 -10.20 2.85
C TYR A 627 31.34 -11.22 3.47
N TRP A 628 31.46 -11.18 4.79
CA TRP A 628 32.39 -12.05 5.51
C TRP A 628 31.84 -13.47 5.63
N THR A 629 32.66 -14.47 5.31
CA THR A 629 32.34 -15.89 5.54
C THR A 629 33.57 -16.62 6.08
N GLY A 630 34.37 -15.94 6.91
CA GLY A 630 35.56 -16.54 7.51
C GLY A 630 35.22 -17.79 8.32
N PRO A 631 36.23 -18.59 8.71
CA PRO A 631 36.06 -19.88 9.40
C PRO A 631 35.25 -19.78 10.70
N ASP A 632 35.15 -18.58 11.26
CA ASP A 632 34.44 -18.27 12.50
C ASP A 632 32.92 -18.01 12.33
N ALA A 633 32.42 -17.94 11.09
CA ALA A 633 31.00 -17.74 10.83
C ALA A 633 30.24 -19.07 10.90
N GLY A 634 29.38 -19.25 11.91
CA GLY A 634 28.46 -20.38 11.98
C GLY A 634 27.48 -20.41 10.79
N ALA A 635 26.84 -21.54 10.54
CA ALA A 635 25.96 -21.73 9.38
C ALA A 635 24.83 -20.67 9.28
N ASP A 636 24.22 -20.31 10.41
CA ASP A 636 23.13 -19.33 10.47
C ASP A 636 23.63 -17.91 10.17
N ASP A 637 24.77 -17.51 10.74
CA ASP A 637 25.36 -16.20 10.50
C ASP A 637 25.86 -16.07 9.04
N ALA A 638 26.44 -17.14 8.48
CA ALA A 638 26.83 -17.18 7.08
C ALA A 638 25.61 -17.04 6.15
N ALA A 639 24.49 -17.68 6.49
CA ALA A 639 23.22 -17.54 5.76
C ALA A 639 22.65 -16.11 5.88
N LEU A 640 22.73 -15.50 7.06
CA LEU A 640 22.35 -14.09 7.28
C LEU A 640 23.16 -13.16 6.40
N LEU A 641 24.50 -13.20 6.47
CA LEU A 641 25.41 -12.33 5.72
C LEU A 641 25.24 -12.50 4.20
N LYS A 642 25.15 -13.75 3.75
CA LYS A 642 24.85 -14.04 2.34
C LYS A 642 23.50 -13.49 1.93
N GLY A 643 22.48 -13.62 2.77
CA GLY A 643 21.15 -13.07 2.53
C GLY A 643 21.15 -11.55 2.38
N ILE A 644 21.94 -10.83 3.18
CA ILE A 644 22.13 -9.38 3.06
C ILE A 644 22.78 -9.04 1.70
N ALA A 645 23.85 -9.75 1.34
CA ALA A 645 24.55 -9.57 0.07
C ALA A 645 23.69 -9.92 -1.16
N ASP A 646 22.88 -10.98 -1.11
CA ASP A 646 21.96 -11.37 -2.19
C ASP A 646 20.86 -10.31 -2.40
N ARG A 647 20.37 -9.69 -1.32
CA ARG A 647 19.41 -8.58 -1.41
C ARG A 647 20.05 -7.32 -1.99
N ALA A 648 21.29 -7.03 -1.61
CA ALA A 648 22.09 -5.96 -2.22
C ALA A 648 22.31 -6.22 -3.72
N HIS A 649 22.64 -7.46 -4.11
CA HIS A 649 22.74 -7.89 -5.50
C HIS A 649 21.43 -7.67 -6.27
N THR A 650 20.28 -7.98 -5.68
CA THR A 650 18.98 -7.83 -6.33
C THR A 650 18.68 -6.36 -6.67
N SER A 651 18.99 -5.45 -5.74
CA SER A 651 18.80 -4.01 -5.91
C SER A 651 19.84 -3.37 -6.83
N LEU A 652 21.13 -3.59 -6.55
CA LEU A 652 22.26 -2.93 -7.22
C LEU A 652 22.70 -3.63 -8.50
N GLY A 653 22.44 -4.93 -8.59
CA GLY A 653 23.02 -5.78 -9.61
C GLY A 653 24.50 -6.14 -9.36
N TYR A 654 25.04 -5.90 -8.18
CA TYR A 654 26.45 -6.16 -7.90
C TYR A 654 26.67 -7.59 -7.42
N ALA A 655 27.67 -8.27 -7.95
CA ALA A 655 27.87 -9.70 -7.67
C ALA A 655 28.22 -9.92 -6.17
N PRO A 656 27.51 -10.81 -5.46
CA PRO A 656 27.85 -11.11 -4.07
C PRO A 656 29.14 -11.95 -4.05
N LYS A 657 30.14 -11.52 -3.26
CA LYS A 657 31.44 -12.18 -3.14
C LYS A 657 31.76 -12.51 -1.69
N PRO A 658 31.88 -13.80 -1.33
CA PRO A 658 32.30 -14.18 0.01
C PRO A 658 33.78 -13.83 0.22
N LEU A 659 34.11 -13.34 1.41
CA LEU A 659 35.47 -13.17 1.89
C LEU A 659 35.82 -14.35 2.81
N THR A 660 36.66 -15.27 2.30
CA THR A 660 37.00 -16.55 2.95
C THR A 660 38.39 -16.57 3.61
N HIS A 661 39.29 -15.67 3.20
CA HIS A 661 40.66 -15.61 3.72
C HIS A 661 40.83 -14.38 4.62
N ALA A 662 41.86 -14.41 5.47
CA ALA A 662 42.21 -13.33 6.41
C ALA A 662 42.38 -11.99 5.69
N GLY A 663 41.28 -11.25 5.55
CA GLY A 663 41.24 -9.83 5.26
C GLY A 663 41.76 -9.07 6.48
N ALA A 664 43.03 -9.29 6.80
CA ALA A 664 43.69 -8.73 7.96
C ALA A 664 43.49 -7.22 7.98
N GLY A 665 42.82 -6.75 9.03
CA GLY A 665 42.48 -5.36 9.27
C GLY A 665 41.43 -4.73 8.37
N LEU A 666 40.52 -5.51 7.77
CA LEU A 666 39.31 -4.97 7.12
C LEU A 666 38.26 -4.51 8.17
N CYS A 667 37.60 -3.39 7.92
CA CYS A 667 36.53 -2.86 8.77
C CYS A 667 35.37 -3.86 8.93
N ILE A 668 34.84 -4.39 7.81
CA ILE A 668 33.69 -5.31 7.84
C ILE A 668 34.03 -6.68 8.46
N ALA A 669 35.29 -7.13 8.33
CA ALA A 669 35.74 -8.37 8.95
C ALA A 669 35.91 -8.20 10.46
N TRP A 670 36.31 -7.01 10.93
CA TRP A 670 36.38 -6.68 12.36
C TRP A 670 34.97 -6.54 12.95
N ALA A 671 34.08 -5.78 12.29
CA ALA A 671 32.71 -5.59 12.73
C ALA A 671 31.98 -6.93 12.93
N PHE A 672 32.10 -7.88 12.00
CA PHE A 672 31.49 -9.19 12.19
C PHE A 672 32.35 -10.13 13.05
N GLY A 673 33.62 -10.33 12.68
CA GLY A 673 34.48 -11.34 13.28
C GLY A 673 34.82 -11.09 14.75
N GLU A 674 34.91 -9.83 15.18
CA GLU A 674 35.22 -9.49 16.57
C GLU A 674 34.05 -8.84 17.32
N ARG A 675 33.11 -8.17 16.65
CA ARG A 675 31.93 -7.57 17.31
C ARG A 675 30.62 -8.34 17.11
N GLY A 676 30.59 -9.33 16.21
CA GLY A 676 29.36 -10.05 15.86
C GLY A 676 28.32 -9.20 15.14
N LEU A 677 28.69 -8.03 14.62
CA LEU A 677 27.78 -7.15 13.90
C LEU A 677 27.71 -7.58 12.42
N PRO A 678 26.51 -7.86 11.88
CA PRO A 678 26.34 -8.07 10.45
C PRO A 678 26.93 -6.91 9.65
N ALA A 679 27.78 -7.21 8.66
CA ALA A 679 28.48 -6.18 7.90
C ALA A 679 28.65 -6.57 6.42
N VAL A 680 28.50 -5.59 5.53
CA VAL A 680 28.76 -5.74 4.10
C VAL A 680 29.56 -4.57 3.55
N LEU A 681 30.37 -4.85 2.54
CA LEU A 681 31.15 -3.86 1.80
C LEU A 681 30.64 -3.81 0.36
N ILE A 682 30.32 -2.63 -0.15
CA ILE A 682 29.76 -2.42 -1.49
C ILE A 682 30.77 -1.66 -2.35
N GLU A 683 31.27 -2.30 -3.40
CA GLU A 683 32.17 -1.70 -4.38
C GLU A 683 31.37 -1.06 -5.53
N LEU A 684 31.11 0.25 -5.41
CA LEU A 684 30.38 1.05 -6.38
C LEU A 684 31.11 1.10 -7.73
N ALA A 685 30.36 0.99 -8.82
CA ALA A 685 30.87 1.17 -10.17
C ALA A 685 29.79 1.72 -11.12
N PRO A 686 30.14 2.61 -12.07
CA PRO A 686 29.17 3.20 -12.98
C PRO A 686 28.56 2.23 -14.01
N THR A 687 29.25 1.15 -14.40
CA THR A 687 28.77 0.26 -15.47
C THR A 687 29.07 -1.21 -15.23
N ARG A 688 28.21 -2.07 -15.80
CA ARG A 688 28.41 -3.51 -16.02
C ARG A 688 29.04 -3.81 -17.40
N GLY A 689 29.95 -2.98 -17.92
CA GLY A 689 30.49 -3.07 -19.29
C GLY A 689 31.99 -2.72 -19.41
N PRO A 690 32.60 -2.88 -20.60
CA PRO A 690 34.02 -2.56 -20.81
C PRO A 690 34.29 -1.09 -20.45
N ARG A 691 35.33 -0.84 -19.64
CA ARG A 691 35.67 0.50 -19.13
C ARG A 691 35.78 1.54 -20.24
N ASP A 692 36.38 1.16 -21.37
CA ASP A 692 36.58 2.04 -22.52
C ASP A 692 35.25 2.54 -23.11
N ALA A 693 34.21 1.71 -23.12
CA ALA A 693 32.87 2.11 -23.60
C ALA A 693 32.17 3.06 -22.62
N TYR A 694 32.41 2.91 -21.31
CA TYR A 694 31.93 3.88 -20.33
C TYR A 694 32.65 5.22 -20.49
N ARG A 695 33.98 5.21 -20.59
CA ARG A 695 34.79 6.42 -20.77
C ARG A 695 34.37 7.21 -22.01
N ALA A 696 34.21 6.52 -23.15
CA ALA A 696 33.75 7.10 -24.40
C ALA A 696 32.35 7.74 -24.33
N SER A 697 31.44 7.22 -23.48
CA SER A 697 30.09 7.77 -23.34
C SER A 697 29.97 8.84 -22.25
N ALA A 698 30.78 8.75 -21.19
CA ALA A 698 30.72 9.66 -20.06
C ALA A 698 31.52 10.95 -20.29
N TRP A 699 32.57 10.89 -21.13
CA TRP A 699 33.52 11.98 -21.34
C TRP A 699 33.61 12.37 -22.82
N PRO A 700 33.43 13.66 -23.18
CA PRO A 700 33.49 14.11 -24.58
C PRO A 700 34.82 13.85 -25.30
N ASP A 701 35.92 13.79 -24.55
CA ASP A 701 37.26 13.46 -25.04
C ASP A 701 37.56 11.96 -25.00
N GLY A 702 36.62 11.14 -24.53
CA GLY A 702 36.81 9.71 -24.34
C GLY A 702 37.55 9.33 -23.05
N GLY A 703 37.74 10.27 -22.12
CA GLY A 703 38.40 10.02 -20.83
C GLY A 703 39.91 9.84 -20.96
N ILE A 704 40.53 10.57 -21.90
CA ILE A 704 41.98 10.57 -22.14
C ILE A 704 42.57 11.97 -21.93
N ILE A 705 43.84 12.00 -21.57
CA ILE A 705 44.70 13.18 -21.59
C ILE A 705 45.42 13.15 -22.95
N PRO A 706 45.07 14.03 -23.91
CA PRO A 706 45.67 14.01 -25.23
C PRO A 706 47.18 14.21 -25.13
N VAL A 707 47.94 13.39 -25.85
CA VAL A 707 49.41 13.47 -25.85
C VAL A 707 49.88 14.83 -26.38
N ARG A 708 50.68 15.53 -25.59
CA ARG A 708 51.27 16.84 -25.91
C ARG A 708 52.79 16.83 -25.71
N PRO A 709 53.55 17.52 -26.57
CA PRO A 709 54.97 17.77 -26.31
C PRO A 709 55.15 18.67 -25.09
N PHE A 710 56.09 18.30 -24.23
CA PHE A 710 56.51 19.09 -23.07
C PHE A 710 58.04 19.16 -23.02
N GLN A 711 58.57 20.31 -22.58
CA GLN A 711 60.00 20.50 -22.40
C GLN A 711 60.35 20.24 -20.93
N HIS A 712 60.75 19.01 -20.61
CA HIS A 712 61.10 18.60 -19.25
C HIS A 712 62.45 19.20 -18.83
N PRO A 713 62.57 19.76 -17.61
CA PRO A 713 63.81 20.38 -17.14
C PRO A 713 65.01 19.40 -17.09
N GLN A 714 64.77 18.13 -16.74
CA GLN A 714 65.82 17.11 -16.60
C GLN A 714 65.92 16.11 -17.77
N LEU A 715 64.84 15.93 -18.57
CA LEU A 715 64.74 14.87 -19.58
C LEU A 715 64.74 15.40 -21.02
N GLY A 716 64.72 16.73 -21.20
CA GLY A 716 64.56 17.35 -22.50
C GLY A 716 63.13 17.19 -23.04
N ARG A 717 62.98 17.06 -24.36
CA ARG A 717 61.65 16.97 -24.98
C ARG A 717 61.01 15.61 -24.71
N VAL A 718 59.88 15.63 -24.00
CA VAL A 718 59.05 14.46 -23.71
C VAL A 718 57.63 14.66 -24.28
N LEU A 719 56.86 13.58 -24.30
CA LEU A 719 55.42 13.61 -24.55
C LEU A 719 54.69 13.30 -23.24
N ILE A 720 53.73 14.13 -22.84
CA ILE A 720 52.86 13.92 -21.68
C ILE A 720 51.46 13.58 -22.18
N GLY A 721 50.85 12.54 -21.64
CA GLY A 721 49.46 12.17 -21.92
C GLY A 721 49.09 10.82 -21.34
N GLY A 722 47.89 10.32 -21.64
CA GLY A 722 47.43 9.04 -21.10
C GLY A 722 45.93 8.95 -20.93
N ASP A 723 45.49 8.17 -19.95
CA ASP A 723 44.09 8.08 -19.57
C ASP A 723 43.80 9.09 -18.44
N LYS A 724 42.63 9.75 -18.46
CA LYS A 724 42.18 10.52 -17.29
C LYS A 724 41.91 9.55 -16.15
N THR A 725 42.61 9.72 -15.04
CA THR A 725 42.60 8.69 -14.00
C THR A 725 41.78 9.08 -12.78
N LYS A 726 41.53 10.39 -12.54
CA LYS A 726 40.64 10.89 -11.46
C LYS A 726 39.26 10.23 -11.46
N LEU A 727 38.58 10.34 -12.60
CA LEU A 727 37.13 10.11 -12.75
C LEU A 727 36.76 9.10 -13.85
N ALA A 728 37.73 8.47 -14.50
CA ALA A 728 37.47 7.53 -15.59
C ALA A 728 37.78 6.08 -15.22
N GLU A 729 38.35 5.82 -14.03
CA GLU A 729 38.71 4.46 -13.59
C GLU A 729 38.05 4.02 -12.29
N ARG A 730 38.23 4.78 -11.20
CA ARG A 730 37.77 4.41 -9.85
C ARG A 730 36.49 5.12 -9.42
N ASN A 731 36.30 6.36 -9.87
CA ASN A 731 35.09 7.12 -9.61
C ASN A 731 34.24 7.22 -10.87
N PRO A 732 32.92 6.97 -10.81
CA PRO A 732 32.00 7.36 -11.87
C PRO A 732 32.03 8.87 -12.14
N HIS A 733 31.48 9.30 -13.27
CA HIS A 733 31.18 10.71 -13.50
C HIS A 733 30.11 11.17 -12.47
N PRO A 734 30.23 12.37 -11.86
CA PRO A 734 29.29 12.85 -10.83
C PRO A 734 27.80 12.76 -11.19
N ARG A 735 27.45 13.05 -12.45
CA ARG A 735 26.11 12.85 -13.02
C ARG A 735 25.46 11.48 -12.75
N ASP A 736 26.26 10.45 -12.50
CA ASP A 736 25.80 9.08 -12.22
C ASP A 736 25.55 8.83 -10.72
N ILE A 737 25.89 9.78 -9.83
CA ILE A 737 25.74 9.63 -8.37
C ILE A 737 24.28 9.55 -7.96
N VAL A 738 23.37 10.31 -8.61
CA VAL A 738 21.93 10.22 -8.31
C VAL A 738 21.44 8.79 -8.56
N TRP A 739 21.86 8.19 -9.67
CA TRP A 739 21.50 6.81 -10.00
C TRP A 739 22.05 5.83 -8.96
N LEU A 740 23.33 5.93 -8.60
CA LEU A 740 23.96 5.09 -7.58
C LEU A 740 23.29 5.24 -6.22
N GLY A 741 23.12 6.49 -5.77
CA GLY A 741 22.45 6.86 -4.54
C GLY A 741 21.03 6.28 -4.46
N GLU A 742 20.25 6.39 -5.54
CA GLU A 742 18.89 5.81 -5.57
C GLU A 742 18.90 4.30 -5.35
N HIS A 743 19.81 3.56 -5.98
CA HIS A 743 19.85 2.10 -5.90
C HIS A 743 20.37 1.61 -4.54
N VAL A 744 21.41 2.25 -4.00
CA VAL A 744 21.93 1.94 -2.66
C VAL A 744 20.85 2.25 -1.61
N ARG A 745 20.19 3.41 -1.71
CA ARG A 745 19.10 3.79 -0.81
C ARG A 745 17.92 2.82 -0.86
N ASN A 746 17.50 2.38 -2.04
CA ASN A 746 16.40 1.41 -2.16
C ASN A 746 16.71 0.10 -1.42
N TRP A 747 17.97 -0.36 -1.50
CA TRP A 747 18.43 -1.51 -0.73
C TRP A 747 18.46 -1.19 0.77
N VAL A 748 19.06 -0.07 1.19
CA VAL A 748 19.11 0.37 2.59
C VAL A 748 17.72 0.42 3.21
N ASP A 749 16.74 1.03 2.54
CA ASP A 749 15.36 1.13 3.04
C ASP A 749 14.71 -0.25 3.18
N GLY A 750 14.94 -1.16 2.23
CA GLY A 750 14.48 -2.54 2.32
C GLY A 750 15.19 -3.34 3.41
N GLU A 751 16.43 -3.00 3.75
CA GLU A 751 17.20 -3.67 4.80
C GLU A 751 16.78 -3.21 6.19
N ARG A 752 16.43 -1.94 6.34
CA ARG A 752 15.90 -1.37 7.59
C ARG A 752 14.61 -2.05 8.06
N THR A 753 13.75 -2.51 7.13
CA THR A 753 12.53 -3.25 7.50
C THR A 753 12.81 -4.65 8.05
N LYS A 754 14.06 -5.14 7.95
CA LYS A 754 14.46 -6.49 8.33
C LYS A 754 15.20 -6.53 9.66
N LEU A 755 15.65 -5.38 10.15
CA LEU A 755 16.31 -5.27 11.44
C LEU A 755 15.47 -5.90 12.56
N PRO A 756 16.10 -6.32 13.67
CA PRO A 756 15.38 -6.95 14.77
C PRO A 756 14.27 -6.02 15.28
N HIS A 757 13.10 -6.60 15.56
CA HIS A 757 11.94 -5.84 15.99
C HIS A 757 11.16 -6.65 17.03
N LEU A 758 11.19 -6.19 18.28
CA LEU A 758 10.44 -6.86 19.34
C LEU A 758 8.98 -6.46 19.34
N THR A 759 8.10 -7.44 19.48
CA THR A 759 6.69 -7.26 19.79
C THR A 759 6.30 -8.05 21.04
N LEU A 760 5.27 -7.58 21.73
CA LEU A 760 4.71 -8.22 22.93
C LEU A 760 3.31 -8.73 22.59
N SER A 761 3.17 -10.05 22.52
CA SER A 761 1.88 -10.74 22.33
C SER A 761 1.33 -11.26 23.66
N ASP A 762 0.01 -11.17 23.80
CA ASP A 762 -0.76 -11.73 24.90
C ASP A 762 -0.32 -11.30 26.32
N PRO A 763 0.00 -10.01 26.59
CA PRO A 763 0.29 -9.59 27.94
C PRO A 763 -0.96 -9.69 28.81
N VAL A 764 -0.94 -10.57 29.79
CA VAL A 764 -1.96 -10.72 30.83
C VAL A 764 -1.35 -10.26 32.14
N ALA A 765 -2.04 -9.37 32.84
CA ALA A 765 -1.69 -8.96 34.20
C ALA A 765 -2.88 -9.22 35.12
N VAL A 766 -2.72 -10.13 36.08
CA VAL A 766 -3.75 -10.49 37.06
C VAL A 766 -3.34 -9.92 38.40
N ARG A 767 -4.26 -9.25 39.08
CA ARG A 767 -4.02 -8.78 40.45
C ARG A 767 -4.03 -9.97 41.41
N GLU A 768 -2.98 -10.12 42.20
CA GLU A 768 -2.84 -11.19 43.20
C GLU A 768 -2.36 -10.56 44.52
N GLY A 769 -3.24 -10.56 45.54
CA GLY A 769 -2.98 -9.86 46.80
C GLY A 769 -2.72 -8.36 46.62
N THR A 770 -1.57 -7.89 47.11
CA THR A 770 -1.10 -6.49 46.98
C THR A 770 -0.27 -6.24 45.71
N GLY A 771 -0.02 -7.27 44.88
CA GLY A 771 0.79 -7.18 43.67
C GLY A 771 0.04 -7.63 42.40
N PHE A 772 0.80 -7.89 41.33
CA PHE A 772 0.32 -8.40 40.06
C PHE A 772 1.20 -9.56 39.59
N VAL A 773 0.58 -10.59 39.01
CA VAL A 773 1.25 -11.60 38.21
C VAL A 773 1.05 -11.27 36.75
N MET A 774 2.16 -11.16 36.03
CA MET A 774 2.20 -10.82 34.62
C MET A 774 2.73 -11.99 33.81
N THR A 775 2.08 -12.29 32.69
CA THR A 775 2.56 -13.24 31.70
C THR A 775 2.48 -12.62 30.32
N GLY A 776 3.43 -12.93 29.45
CA GLY A 776 3.39 -12.49 28.06
C GLY A 776 4.43 -13.22 27.23
N VAL A 777 4.38 -13.01 25.92
CA VAL A 777 5.32 -13.59 24.96
C VAL A 777 6.00 -12.46 24.19
N VAL A 778 7.32 -12.42 24.25
CA VAL A 778 8.15 -11.51 23.43
C VAL A 778 8.51 -12.24 22.14
N VAL A 779 8.34 -11.56 21.00
CA VAL A 779 8.61 -12.11 19.67
C VAL A 779 9.57 -11.18 18.94
N ASN A 780 10.55 -11.73 18.22
CA ASN A 780 11.31 -10.97 17.24
C ASN A 780 10.68 -11.16 15.85
N GLU A 781 9.98 -10.13 15.35
CA GLU A 781 9.37 -10.13 14.01
C GLU A 781 10.35 -9.74 12.90
N GLY A 782 11.56 -9.29 13.27
CA GLY A 782 12.63 -8.98 12.33
C GLY A 782 13.19 -10.23 11.66
N ALA A 783 13.79 -10.05 10.47
CA ALA A 783 14.51 -11.11 9.77
C ALA A 783 15.96 -11.27 10.26
N TYR A 784 16.45 -10.33 11.06
CA TYR A 784 17.73 -10.41 11.77
C TYR A 784 17.50 -10.98 13.17
N PRO A 785 18.44 -11.77 13.70
CA PRO A 785 18.43 -12.09 15.11
C PRO A 785 18.72 -10.82 15.93
N THR A 786 18.19 -10.75 17.14
CA THR A 786 18.54 -9.69 18.11
C THR A 786 20.04 -9.61 18.35
N GLU A 787 20.71 -10.76 18.38
CA GLU A 787 22.15 -10.94 18.48
C GLU A 787 22.60 -12.11 17.59
N THR A 788 23.74 -11.98 16.92
CA THR A 788 24.28 -13.07 16.08
C THR A 788 24.89 -14.17 16.95
N ALA A 789 25.05 -15.37 16.39
CA ALA A 789 25.76 -16.44 17.08
C ALA A 789 27.21 -16.02 17.37
N ARG A 790 27.83 -15.28 16.44
CA ARG A 790 29.17 -14.71 16.64
C ARG A 790 29.24 -13.69 17.78
N ALA A 791 28.24 -12.83 17.95
CA ALA A 791 28.20 -11.89 19.08
C ALA A 791 28.17 -12.65 20.42
N ALA A 792 27.43 -13.76 20.49
CA ALA A 792 27.40 -14.61 21.68
C ALA A 792 28.76 -15.29 21.94
N GLN A 793 29.44 -15.79 20.91
CA GLN A 793 30.79 -16.39 21.04
C GLN A 793 31.82 -15.38 21.55
N MET A 794 31.73 -14.12 21.14
CA MET A 794 32.64 -13.03 21.54
C MET A 794 32.24 -12.36 22.87
N ASN A 795 31.22 -12.87 23.58
CA ASN A 795 30.68 -12.27 24.80
C ASN A 795 30.26 -10.80 24.62
N HIS A 796 29.64 -10.52 23.47
CA HIS A 796 29.12 -9.20 23.09
C HIS A 796 27.59 -9.18 22.92
N ALA A 797 26.94 -10.34 23.04
CA ALA A 797 25.49 -10.45 22.93
C ALA A 797 24.78 -9.80 24.12
N ALA A 798 23.92 -8.82 23.85
CA ALA A 798 23.05 -8.24 24.86
C ALA A 798 21.78 -9.10 25.05
N PRO A 799 21.32 -9.31 26.28
CA PRO A 799 20.02 -9.95 26.51
C PRO A 799 18.88 -8.95 26.29
N ILE A 800 17.71 -9.48 25.93
CA ILE A 800 16.44 -8.74 26.04
C ILE A 800 16.14 -8.54 27.52
N THR A 801 15.98 -7.29 27.93
CA THR A 801 15.75 -6.90 29.32
C THR A 801 14.26 -6.67 29.59
N LEU A 802 13.83 -7.03 30.80
CA LEU A 802 12.50 -6.80 31.33
C LEU A 802 12.62 -5.92 32.59
N ALA A 803 12.12 -4.69 32.51
CA ALA A 803 12.16 -3.73 33.61
C ALA A 803 10.74 -3.28 34.01
N ILE A 804 10.55 -2.95 35.28
CA ILE A 804 9.27 -2.45 35.81
C ILE A 804 9.42 -0.99 36.18
N GLU A 805 8.58 -0.14 35.58
CA GLU A 805 8.46 1.27 35.94
C GLU A 805 7.30 1.45 36.92
N GLY A 806 7.52 2.24 37.98
CA GLY A 806 6.49 2.53 38.98
C GLY A 806 6.11 1.35 39.89
N GLY A 807 6.96 0.31 39.92
CA GLY A 807 6.87 -0.85 40.80
C GLY A 807 8.21 -1.54 41.00
N ARG A 808 8.19 -2.65 41.73
CA ARG A 808 9.34 -3.54 41.93
C ARG A 808 9.04 -4.95 41.42
N LEU A 809 10.02 -5.57 40.77
CA LEU A 809 9.97 -7.00 40.45
C LEU A 809 10.17 -7.80 41.74
N LEU A 810 9.23 -8.70 42.04
CA LEU A 810 9.30 -9.62 43.18
C LEU A 810 9.88 -10.97 42.77
N ARG A 811 9.44 -11.51 41.63
CA ARG A 811 9.84 -12.82 41.13
C ARG A 811 9.73 -12.88 39.60
N GLY A 812 10.59 -13.67 38.95
CA GLY A 812 10.59 -13.86 37.50
C GLY A 812 11.90 -13.39 36.86
N PRO A 813 12.09 -13.64 35.55
CA PRO A 813 13.31 -13.27 34.85
C PRO A 813 13.41 -11.75 34.66
N ALA A 814 14.58 -11.18 34.94
CA ALA A 814 14.92 -9.81 34.52
C ALA A 814 15.37 -9.76 33.04
N GLU A 815 15.71 -10.91 32.46
CA GLU A 815 16.26 -11.04 31.12
C GLU A 815 15.71 -12.27 30.41
N LEU A 816 15.52 -12.16 29.09
CA LEU A 816 15.04 -13.25 28.23
C LEU A 816 16.14 -13.79 27.30
N GLY A 817 17.40 -13.38 27.46
CA GLY A 817 18.46 -13.77 26.53
C GLY A 817 18.22 -13.21 25.12
N VAL A 818 18.61 -13.95 24.09
CA VAL A 818 18.53 -13.53 22.68
C VAL A 818 17.41 -14.25 21.95
N LEU A 819 16.88 -13.62 20.90
CA LEU A 819 15.90 -14.19 19.99
C LEU A 819 16.40 -14.16 18.54
N GLY A 820 16.31 -15.29 17.86
CA GLY A 820 16.45 -15.41 16.42
C GLY A 820 15.23 -14.86 15.65
N PRO A 821 15.27 -14.87 14.31
CA PRO A 821 14.16 -14.42 13.48
C PRO A 821 12.89 -15.25 13.72
N GLY A 822 11.77 -14.60 14.07
CA GLY A 822 10.48 -15.25 14.35
C GLY A 822 10.42 -16.00 15.69
N GLU A 823 11.51 -16.05 16.45
CA GLU A 823 11.57 -16.75 17.73
C GLU A 823 10.72 -16.03 18.79
N ARG A 824 10.15 -16.81 19.71
CA ARG A 824 9.20 -16.35 20.73
C ARG A 824 9.62 -16.86 22.09
N LYS A 825 9.59 -16.00 23.11
CA LYS A 825 9.91 -16.40 24.49
C LYS A 825 8.88 -15.87 25.47
N ALA A 826 8.29 -16.80 26.21
CA ALA A 826 7.33 -16.50 27.26
C ALA A 826 8.03 -16.06 28.54
N PHE A 827 7.38 -15.19 29.30
CA PHE A 827 7.82 -14.80 30.63
C PHE A 827 6.67 -14.84 31.63
N ARG A 828 7.02 -14.95 32.91
CA ARG A 828 6.12 -14.77 34.04
C ARG A 828 6.82 -13.91 35.10
N LEU A 829 6.24 -12.77 35.44
CA LEU A 829 6.73 -11.85 36.47
C LEU A 829 5.71 -11.71 37.59
N GLU A 830 6.19 -11.61 38.83
CA GLU A 830 5.40 -11.17 39.98
C GLU A 830 5.92 -9.79 40.35
N VAL A 831 5.06 -8.78 40.41
CA VAL A 831 5.44 -7.38 40.58
C VAL A 831 4.59 -6.71 41.67
N ALA A 832 5.18 -5.81 42.44
CA ALA A 832 4.47 -4.97 43.39
C ALA A 832 4.52 -3.50 42.96
N PRO A 833 3.38 -2.79 42.89
CA PRO A 833 3.38 -1.36 42.60
C PRO A 833 4.03 -0.57 43.74
N THR A 834 4.79 0.46 43.39
CA THR A 834 5.38 1.45 44.32
C THR A 834 4.85 2.85 44.05
N SER A 835 4.21 3.06 42.89
CA SER A 835 3.60 4.33 42.48
C SER A 835 2.17 4.12 41.93
N GLY A 836 1.52 5.20 41.50
CA GLY A 836 0.18 5.14 40.89
C GLY A 836 0.16 4.58 39.46
N GLU A 837 1.25 4.71 38.69
CA GLU A 837 1.41 4.06 37.39
C GLU A 837 2.31 2.83 37.54
N LEU A 838 1.98 1.74 36.85
CA LEU A 838 2.82 0.55 36.76
C LEU A 838 2.95 0.17 35.28
N ALA A 839 4.18 0.01 34.77
CA ALA A 839 4.42 -0.38 33.39
C ALA A 839 5.56 -1.41 33.28
N LEU A 840 5.45 -2.32 32.32
CA LEU A 840 6.52 -3.22 31.89
C LEU A 840 7.26 -2.58 30.72
N VAL A 841 8.58 -2.52 30.82
CA VAL A 841 9.47 -2.11 29.75
C VAL A 841 10.24 -3.33 29.28
N ILE A 842 10.16 -3.59 27.98
CA ILE A 842 10.94 -4.64 27.31
C ILE A 842 11.91 -3.94 26.38
N SER A 843 13.20 -4.18 26.51
CA SER A 843 14.20 -3.45 25.74
C SER A 843 15.35 -4.32 25.28
N HIS A 844 15.82 -4.03 24.08
CA HIS A 844 17.06 -4.53 23.53
C HIS A 844 17.70 -3.45 22.66
N PRO A 845 19.02 -3.19 22.78
CA PRO A 845 19.67 -2.10 22.04
C PRO A 845 19.40 -2.14 20.52
N ARG A 846 19.46 -3.33 19.92
CA ARG A 846 19.28 -3.56 18.47
C ARG A 846 17.89 -3.99 18.05
N ALA A 847 16.92 -4.03 18.96
CA ALA A 847 15.57 -4.52 18.64
C ALA A 847 14.45 -3.62 19.16
N GLY A 848 14.82 -2.49 19.77
CA GLY A 848 13.92 -1.45 20.20
C GLY A 848 13.48 -1.58 21.65
N ARG A 849 12.57 -0.68 22.04
CA ARG A 849 11.96 -0.62 23.37
C ARG A 849 10.43 -0.67 23.25
N ILE A 850 9.81 -1.54 24.03
CA ILE A 850 8.37 -1.64 24.21
C ILE A 850 8.03 -1.18 25.63
N ARG A 851 7.08 -0.26 25.77
CA ARG A 851 6.52 0.13 27.06
C ARG A 851 5.04 -0.27 27.13
N HIS A 852 4.71 -1.20 28.03
CA HIS A 852 3.37 -1.72 28.24
C HIS A 852 2.82 -1.28 29.60
N VAL A 853 1.83 -0.38 29.61
CA VAL A 853 1.23 0.14 30.86
C VAL A 853 0.23 -0.88 31.42
N ILE A 854 0.46 -1.28 32.67
CA ILE A 854 -0.29 -2.31 33.42
C ILE A 854 -1.36 -1.65 34.30
N VAL A 855 -0.95 -0.70 35.13
CA VAL A 855 -1.84 0.10 35.98
C VAL A 855 -1.66 1.54 35.57
N ARG A 856 -2.76 2.21 35.23
CA ARG A 856 -2.75 3.67 35.04
C ARG A 856 -3.02 4.33 36.39
N PRO A 857 -2.38 5.47 36.70
CA PRO A 857 -2.72 6.22 37.90
C PRO A 857 -4.20 6.54 37.84
N ARG A 858 -4.90 6.23 38.93
CA ARG A 858 -6.25 6.72 39.14
C ARG A 858 -6.10 8.24 39.21
N ALA A 859 -6.48 8.95 38.15
CA ALA A 859 -6.42 10.40 38.14
C ALA A 859 -7.10 10.91 39.42
N PRO A 860 -6.47 11.84 40.17
CA PRO A 860 -7.13 12.41 41.33
C PRO A 860 -8.47 12.96 40.85
N THR A 861 -9.56 12.52 41.48
CA THR A 861 -10.90 13.01 41.24
C THR A 861 -10.99 14.44 41.76
N ARG A 862 -10.36 15.38 41.03
CA ARG A 862 -11.03 16.63 40.73
C ARG A 862 -12.32 16.23 40.03
N SER A 863 -13.46 16.79 40.46
CA SER A 863 -14.72 16.57 39.74
C SER A 863 -14.47 16.81 38.25
N ILE A 864 -15.15 16.09 37.35
CA ILE A 864 -15.01 16.32 35.90
C ILE A 864 -15.10 17.83 35.57
N ARG A 865 -15.90 18.61 36.32
CA ARG A 865 -16.00 20.07 36.22
C ARG A 865 -14.71 20.85 36.58
N GLN A 866 -13.92 20.36 37.55
CA GLN A 866 -12.62 20.94 37.94
C GLN A 866 -11.46 20.54 37.02
N ARG A 867 -11.64 19.53 36.16
CA ARG A 867 -10.61 19.05 35.20
C ARG A 867 -10.66 19.78 33.85
N TYR A 868 -11.81 20.33 33.46
CA TYR A 868 -11.99 21.05 32.20
C TYR A 868 -12.51 22.47 32.45
N THR A 869 -11.82 23.20 33.32
CA THR A 869 -12.11 24.62 33.56
C THR A 869 -11.70 25.42 32.33
N VAL A 870 -12.64 26.15 31.76
CA VAL A 870 -12.42 26.96 30.55
C VAL A 870 -11.90 28.34 30.94
N LYS A 871 -10.93 28.86 30.17
CA LYS A 871 -10.36 30.19 30.36
C LYS A 871 -11.45 31.29 30.38
N PRO A 872 -11.35 32.31 31.25
CA PRO A 872 -12.24 33.46 31.23
C PRO A 872 -12.32 34.09 29.82
N GLY A 873 -13.52 34.52 29.41
CA GLY A 873 -13.75 35.14 28.10
C GLY A 873 -13.93 34.17 26.92
N TRP A 874 -13.98 32.86 27.17
CA TRP A 874 -14.30 31.83 26.17
C TRP A 874 -15.64 31.18 26.49
N ALA A 875 -16.50 31.06 25.47
CA ALA A 875 -17.82 30.49 25.67
C ALA A 875 -17.87 28.99 25.31
N THR A 876 -18.41 28.19 26.22
CA THR A 876 -18.70 26.76 26.05
C THR A 876 -20.14 26.56 25.58
N PRO A 877 -20.54 25.36 25.14
CA PRO A 877 -21.93 25.13 24.70
C PRO A 877 -23.02 25.50 25.71
N ASP A 878 -22.71 25.47 27.01
CA ASP A 878 -23.55 25.87 28.14
C ASP A 878 -23.51 27.37 28.46
N THR A 879 -22.48 28.11 28.05
CA THR A 879 -22.33 29.56 28.34
C THR A 879 -22.40 30.47 27.12
N ALA A 880 -22.31 29.93 25.91
CA ALA A 880 -22.38 30.71 24.67
C ALA A 880 -23.79 31.26 24.45
N ASP A 881 -23.90 32.58 24.27
CA ASP A 881 -25.12 33.25 23.81
C ASP A 881 -25.49 32.72 22.42
N GLY A 882 -26.64 32.05 22.34
CA GLY A 882 -27.14 31.46 21.11
C GLY A 882 -27.95 32.48 20.33
N ALA A 883 -28.07 32.28 19.01
CA ALA A 883 -29.20 32.85 18.29
C ALA A 883 -30.48 32.31 18.95
N ASP A 884 -31.40 33.20 19.33
CA ASP A 884 -32.58 32.94 20.15
C ASP A 884 -33.16 31.52 20.04
N ASN A 885 -33.39 30.92 21.21
CA ASN A 885 -34.14 29.68 21.38
C ASN A 885 -35.59 29.76 20.83
N GLU A 886 -36.04 30.92 20.34
CA GLU A 886 -37.33 31.10 19.67
C GLU A 886 -37.51 30.19 18.44
N TRP A 887 -36.44 29.81 17.74
CA TRP A 887 -36.57 28.94 16.57
C TRP A 887 -36.91 27.48 16.93
N PHE A 888 -36.54 27.01 18.13
CA PHE A 888 -37.05 25.75 18.67
C PHE A 888 -38.48 25.88 19.22
N ALA A 889 -38.90 27.09 19.61
CA ALA A 889 -40.23 27.37 20.17
C ALA A 889 -41.31 27.59 19.09
N LYS A 890 -40.98 28.21 17.95
CA LYS A 890 -41.95 28.59 16.89
C LYS A 890 -41.96 27.69 15.65
N GLY A 891 -41.21 26.60 15.67
CA GLY A 891 -41.32 25.58 14.65
C GLY A 891 -40.14 24.64 14.74
N ARG A 892 -40.36 23.46 15.32
CA ARG A 892 -39.45 22.33 15.09
C ARG A 892 -39.13 22.36 13.60
N PRO A 893 -37.86 22.43 13.17
CA PRO A 893 -37.54 22.05 11.80
C PRO A 893 -38.24 20.70 11.64
N LYS A 894 -39.11 20.55 10.64
CA LYS A 894 -39.64 19.24 10.28
C LYS A 894 -38.39 18.42 10.01
N VAL A 895 -37.95 17.66 11.02
CA VAL A 895 -37.09 16.52 10.82
C VAL A 895 -37.91 15.73 9.82
N GLU A 896 -37.44 15.67 8.57
CA GLU A 896 -37.94 14.67 7.64
C GLU A 896 -37.61 13.35 8.29
N ARG A 897 -38.56 12.90 9.11
CA ARG A 897 -38.63 11.56 9.61
C ARG A 897 -38.72 10.76 8.32
N GLY A 898 -37.63 10.08 7.98
CA GLY A 898 -37.73 8.89 7.15
C GLY A 898 -38.90 8.03 7.68
N PRO A 899 -39.56 7.26 6.80
CA PRO A 899 -40.83 6.60 7.09
C PRO A 899 -40.82 5.99 8.49
N ALA A 900 -41.80 6.44 9.28
CA ALA A 900 -41.84 6.30 10.71
C ALA A 900 -41.72 4.84 11.17
N PHE A 901 -40.76 4.56 12.05
CA PHE A 901 -41.05 3.66 13.18
C PHE A 901 -41.38 4.51 14.40
N LYS A 902 -42.63 4.43 14.84
CA LYS A 902 -43.10 5.01 16.10
C LYS A 902 -42.41 4.24 17.24
N VAL A 903 -41.50 4.92 17.94
CA VAL A 903 -40.98 4.60 19.29
C VAL A 903 -39.93 3.49 19.40
N THR A 904 -38.70 3.87 19.75
CA THR A 904 -37.81 3.17 20.72
C THR A 904 -36.79 4.12 21.38
N HIS A 905 -36.44 5.27 20.77
CA HIS A 905 -35.48 6.27 21.30
C HIS A 905 -35.80 6.89 22.69
N ARG A 906 -36.99 6.66 23.26
CA ARG A 906 -37.38 7.20 24.58
C ARG A 906 -37.19 6.22 25.74
N LYS A 907 -36.98 4.93 25.45
CA LYS A 907 -36.78 3.96 26.52
C LYS A 907 -35.36 4.09 27.06
N LYS A 908 -35.26 4.32 28.38
CA LYS A 908 -33.97 4.37 29.10
C LYS A 908 -33.37 2.97 29.30
N LYS A 909 -34.19 1.92 29.18
CA LYS A 909 -33.82 0.52 29.29
C LYS A 909 -34.37 -0.22 28.08
N LEU A 910 -33.52 -1.01 27.42
CA LEU A 910 -33.88 -1.79 26.25
C LEU A 910 -33.50 -3.25 26.51
N ARG A 911 -34.49 -4.15 26.50
CA ARG A 911 -34.27 -5.57 26.78
C ARG A 911 -34.25 -6.39 25.49
N LEU A 912 -33.17 -7.15 25.24
CA LEU A 912 -32.96 -7.93 24.02
C LEU A 912 -33.05 -9.44 24.25
N GLY A 913 -33.77 -10.14 23.38
CA GLY A 913 -33.74 -11.61 23.33
C GLY A 913 -32.79 -12.07 22.23
N VAL A 914 -31.82 -12.93 22.56
CA VAL A 914 -30.83 -13.44 21.61
C VAL A 914 -31.13 -14.91 21.34
N LEU A 915 -31.57 -15.18 20.12
CA LEU A 915 -31.97 -16.50 19.64
C LEU A 915 -30.81 -17.14 18.89
N LEU A 916 -30.36 -18.31 19.32
CA LEU A 916 -29.23 -19.04 18.76
C LEU A 916 -29.72 -20.24 17.93
N GLY A 917 -29.38 -20.29 16.65
CA GLY A 917 -29.80 -21.35 15.72
C GLY A 917 -28.62 -22.13 15.13
N GLU A 918 -28.69 -23.45 15.10
CA GLU A 918 -27.67 -24.29 14.49
C GLU A 918 -28.27 -25.35 13.56
N TRP A 919 -27.44 -26.06 12.80
CA TRP A 919 -27.90 -27.12 11.90
C TRP A 919 -27.17 -28.42 12.20
N ARG A 920 -27.75 -29.55 11.75
CA ARG A 920 -27.09 -30.86 11.85
C ARG A 920 -25.73 -30.89 11.16
N ASP A 921 -25.63 -30.22 10.00
CA ASP A 921 -24.42 -30.14 9.18
C ASP A 921 -23.52 -28.95 9.55
N ARG A 922 -23.94 -28.09 10.48
CA ARG A 922 -23.16 -26.94 10.97
C ARG A 922 -23.51 -26.63 12.43
N ARG A 923 -22.70 -27.16 13.34
CA ARG A 923 -22.80 -26.92 14.78
C ARG A 923 -22.03 -25.67 15.20
N HIS A 924 -22.48 -25.08 16.30
CA HIS A 924 -21.82 -23.94 16.92
C HIS A 924 -20.45 -24.29 17.50
N VAL A 925 -19.57 -23.30 17.53
CA VAL A 925 -18.27 -23.31 18.20
C VAL A 925 -18.20 -22.31 19.35
N VAL A 926 -19.10 -21.32 19.40
CA VAL A 926 -19.15 -20.30 20.46
C VAL A 926 -20.20 -20.67 21.51
N ALA A 927 -19.81 -20.67 22.78
CA ALA A 927 -20.73 -20.99 23.86
C ALA A 927 -21.68 -19.81 24.15
N LYS A 928 -22.88 -20.14 24.61
CA LYS A 928 -23.91 -19.17 25.05
C LYS A 928 -23.35 -18.07 25.97
N LYS A 929 -22.58 -18.47 26.99
CA LYS A 929 -21.97 -17.55 27.98
C LYS A 929 -21.09 -16.47 27.36
N ASP A 930 -20.50 -16.75 26.19
CA ASP A 930 -19.61 -15.81 25.51
C ASP A 930 -20.42 -14.70 24.81
N PHE A 931 -21.61 -15.03 24.30
CA PHE A 931 -22.57 -14.03 23.82
C PHE A 931 -23.14 -13.19 24.96
N GLU A 932 -23.44 -13.79 26.11
CA GLU A 932 -23.90 -13.06 27.30
C GLU A 932 -22.83 -12.04 27.75
N ALA A 933 -21.57 -12.47 27.79
CA ALA A 933 -20.45 -11.59 28.08
C ALA A 933 -20.34 -10.47 27.04
N ALA A 934 -20.32 -10.80 25.75
CA ALA A 934 -20.13 -9.85 24.66
C ALA A 934 -21.26 -8.81 24.55
N LEU A 935 -22.51 -9.19 24.83
CA LEU A 935 -23.66 -8.32 24.62
C LEU A 935 -24.10 -7.56 25.89
N PHE A 936 -24.04 -8.18 27.06
CA PHE A 936 -24.75 -7.68 28.25
C PHE A 936 -23.90 -7.47 29.51
N SER A 937 -22.66 -7.97 29.55
CA SER A 937 -21.79 -7.76 30.72
C SER A 937 -21.39 -6.30 30.89
N GLN A 938 -20.94 -5.90 32.08
CA GLN A 938 -20.33 -4.58 32.30
C GLN A 938 -18.88 -4.75 32.73
N GLY A 939 -17.94 -4.27 31.92
CA GLY A 939 -16.51 -4.33 32.18
C GLY A 939 -15.90 -5.74 32.24
N ALA A 940 -16.69 -6.80 32.08
CA ALA A 940 -16.22 -8.19 32.15
C ALA A 940 -15.78 -8.75 30.80
N HIS A 941 -16.32 -8.26 29.68
CA HIS A 941 -15.89 -8.66 28.34
C HIS A 941 -14.65 -7.88 27.90
N THR A 942 -13.50 -8.29 28.41
CA THR A 942 -12.19 -7.68 28.10
C THR A 942 -11.15 -8.79 27.89
N GLY A 943 -10.04 -8.47 27.21
CA GLY A 943 -9.01 -9.45 26.90
C GLY A 943 -9.24 -10.05 25.51
N ILE A 944 -9.61 -11.34 25.44
CA ILE A 944 -9.75 -12.11 24.20
C ILE A 944 -11.16 -12.73 24.15
N SER A 945 -11.83 -12.65 23.00
CA SER A 945 -13.14 -13.27 22.77
C SER A 945 -13.05 -14.80 22.68
N ALA A 946 -14.19 -15.48 22.66
CA ALA A 946 -14.26 -16.95 22.45
C ALA A 946 -13.60 -17.44 21.15
N THR A 947 -13.36 -16.54 20.20
CA THR A 947 -12.75 -16.82 18.90
C THR A 947 -11.34 -16.25 18.76
N GLY A 948 -10.69 -15.90 19.88
CA GLY A 948 -9.28 -15.54 19.89
C GLY A 948 -8.95 -14.10 19.49
N GLN A 949 -9.94 -13.19 19.36
CA GLN A 949 -9.66 -11.78 19.03
C GLN A 949 -9.66 -10.87 20.27
N PRO A 950 -8.79 -9.84 20.32
CA PRO A 950 -8.86 -8.83 21.36
C PRO A 950 -10.21 -8.10 21.37
N VAL A 951 -10.78 -7.90 22.56
CA VAL A 951 -12.05 -7.19 22.76
C VAL A 951 -11.97 -6.20 23.92
N TYR A 952 -12.80 -5.16 23.86
CA TYR A 952 -12.89 -4.14 24.90
C TYR A 952 -14.34 -3.82 25.18
N GLY A 953 -14.81 -4.18 26.38
CA GLY A 953 -16.17 -3.97 26.84
C GLY A 953 -17.20 -4.78 26.04
N SER A 954 -18.44 -4.72 26.48
CA SER A 954 -19.60 -5.31 25.80
C SER A 954 -20.35 -4.30 24.93
N LEU A 955 -21.36 -4.76 24.18
CA LEU A 955 -22.34 -3.89 23.53
C LEU A 955 -23.00 -2.94 24.55
N ARG A 956 -23.35 -3.44 25.74
CA ARG A 956 -23.90 -2.64 26.83
C ARG A 956 -22.94 -1.55 27.28
N ASP A 957 -21.64 -1.85 27.44
CA ASP A 957 -20.62 -0.87 27.83
C ASP A 957 -20.50 0.27 26.80
N LEU A 958 -20.44 -0.06 25.50
CA LEU A 958 -20.36 0.93 24.42
C LEU A 958 -21.57 1.87 24.43
N TYR A 959 -22.78 1.31 24.47
CA TYR A 959 -24.01 2.10 24.44
C TYR A 959 -24.24 2.90 25.71
N GLN A 960 -23.81 2.41 26.87
CA GLN A 960 -23.80 3.20 28.11
C GLN A 960 -22.81 4.38 28.00
N GLU A 961 -21.59 4.14 27.50
CA GLU A 961 -20.56 5.18 27.35
C GLU A 961 -21.01 6.26 26.36
N MET A 962 -21.43 5.89 25.14
CA MET A 962 -21.73 6.86 24.09
C MET A 962 -23.08 7.57 24.24
N SER A 963 -23.97 7.06 25.10
CA SER A 963 -25.26 7.68 25.44
C SER A 963 -25.23 8.50 26.74
N TYR A 964 -24.09 8.57 27.44
CA TYR A 964 -23.99 9.20 28.76
C TYR A 964 -24.91 8.56 29.80
N GLY A 965 -25.05 7.23 29.76
CA GLY A 965 -25.95 6.48 30.64
C GLY A 965 -27.44 6.72 30.37
N GLN A 966 -27.81 7.41 29.29
CA GLN A 966 -29.22 7.62 28.91
C GLN A 966 -29.88 6.33 28.39
N LEU A 967 -29.07 5.35 27.97
CA LEU A 967 -29.52 4.04 27.54
C LEU A 967 -28.77 2.94 28.31
N ASP A 968 -29.54 2.02 28.87
CA ASP A 968 -29.06 0.75 29.38
C ASP A 968 -29.60 -0.40 28.52
N VAL A 969 -28.71 -1.26 28.02
CA VAL A 969 -29.07 -2.42 27.20
C VAL A 969 -28.90 -3.68 28.03
N THR A 970 -29.98 -4.41 28.25
CA THR A 970 -29.98 -5.70 28.94
C THR A 970 -30.59 -6.76 28.05
N GLY A 971 -30.56 -8.02 28.46
CA GLY A 971 -31.16 -9.06 27.66
C GLY A 971 -30.94 -10.45 28.23
N GLU A 972 -31.34 -11.42 27.43
CA GLU A 972 -31.23 -12.84 27.69
C GLU A 972 -30.75 -13.53 26.43
N VAL A 973 -29.76 -14.41 26.57
CA VAL A 973 -29.34 -15.31 25.50
C VAL A 973 -30.03 -16.64 25.74
N PHE A 974 -30.66 -17.19 24.70
CA PHE A 974 -31.34 -18.48 24.77
C PHE A 974 -30.42 -19.61 24.31
N ASP A 975 -30.76 -20.85 24.66
CA ASP A 975 -29.97 -22.01 24.27
C ASP A 975 -30.02 -22.24 22.74
N TRP A 976 -28.97 -22.86 22.20
CA TRP A 976 -28.91 -23.27 20.80
C TRP A 976 -30.08 -24.19 20.44
N ILE A 977 -30.70 -23.90 19.30
CA ILE A 977 -31.82 -24.66 18.74
C ILE A 977 -31.44 -25.16 17.35
N GLU A 978 -31.64 -26.45 17.13
CA GLU A 978 -31.47 -27.07 15.82
C GLU A 978 -32.58 -26.62 14.87
N LEU A 979 -32.19 -26.02 13.75
CA LEU A 979 -33.07 -25.57 12.67
C LEU A 979 -33.30 -26.69 11.66
N PRO A 980 -34.50 -26.77 11.05
CA PRO A 980 -34.79 -27.74 10.00
C PRO A 980 -34.06 -27.36 8.70
N GLY A 981 -33.63 -28.36 7.93
CA GLY A 981 -32.84 -28.18 6.70
C GLY A 981 -31.34 -28.14 6.95
N SER A 982 -30.56 -27.89 5.89
CA SER A 982 -29.09 -27.76 5.95
C SER A 982 -28.62 -26.30 5.99
N TRP A 983 -27.44 -26.02 6.55
CA TRP A 983 -26.85 -24.66 6.52
C TRP A 983 -26.77 -24.09 5.09
N THR A 984 -26.49 -24.97 4.12
CA THR A 984 -26.40 -24.65 2.69
C THR A 984 -27.73 -24.13 2.12
N GLU A 985 -28.88 -24.69 2.52
CA GLU A 985 -30.20 -24.20 2.09
C GLU A 985 -30.45 -22.75 2.51
N TYR A 986 -30.02 -22.37 3.71
CA TYR A 986 -30.17 -21.00 4.20
C TYR A 986 -29.14 -20.07 3.58
N ARG A 987 -27.92 -20.56 3.31
CA ARG A 987 -26.88 -19.81 2.58
C ARG A 987 -27.36 -19.42 1.18
N ASP A 988 -27.95 -20.37 0.46
CA ASP A 988 -28.33 -20.18 -0.95
C ASP A 988 -29.69 -19.47 -1.11
N ALA A 989 -30.44 -19.30 -0.02
CA ALA A 989 -31.65 -18.48 -0.01
C ALA A 989 -31.34 -16.99 -0.22
N SER A 990 -32.12 -16.32 -1.07
CA SER A 990 -31.90 -14.92 -1.45
C SER A 990 -31.96 -13.93 -0.28
N PHE A 991 -31.16 -12.87 -0.38
CA PHE A 991 -31.16 -11.72 0.51
C PHE A 991 -32.57 -11.16 0.69
N GLY A 992 -32.98 -10.96 1.95
CA GLY A 992 -34.34 -10.56 2.30
C GLY A 992 -35.32 -11.72 2.54
N SER A 993 -34.91 -12.99 2.33
CA SER A 993 -35.74 -14.11 2.75
C SER A 993 -35.92 -14.09 4.27
N SER A 994 -37.17 -14.18 4.71
CA SER A 994 -37.52 -14.25 6.13
C SER A 994 -37.32 -15.63 6.72
N VAL A 995 -36.84 -16.59 5.92
CA VAL A 995 -36.77 -18.03 6.23
C VAL A 995 -35.98 -18.31 7.51
N LEU A 996 -34.77 -17.74 7.65
CA LEU A 996 -33.97 -17.93 8.88
C LEU A 996 -34.70 -17.44 10.13
N ARG A 997 -35.25 -16.22 10.05
CA ARG A 997 -35.97 -15.58 11.16
C ARG A 997 -37.22 -16.37 11.52
N ASP A 998 -38.05 -16.69 10.54
CA ASP A 998 -39.34 -17.33 10.75
C ASP A 998 -39.17 -18.75 11.27
N ARG A 999 -38.21 -19.51 10.74
CA ARG A 999 -37.93 -20.87 11.21
C ARG A 999 -37.25 -20.89 12.58
N LEU A 1000 -36.37 -19.94 12.89
CA LEU A 1000 -35.76 -19.85 14.22
C LEU A 1000 -36.78 -19.43 15.29
N ILE A 1001 -37.67 -18.47 14.98
CA ILE A 1001 -38.79 -18.12 15.86
C ILE A 1001 -39.71 -19.33 16.04
N ALA A 1002 -40.10 -20.03 14.97
CA ALA A 1002 -40.99 -21.18 15.06
C ALA A 1002 -40.37 -22.32 15.88
N ALA A 1003 -39.09 -22.64 15.66
CA ALA A 1003 -38.38 -23.67 16.41
C ALA A 1003 -38.22 -23.28 17.89
N PHE A 1004 -37.94 -22.00 18.18
CA PHE A 1004 -37.90 -21.48 19.55
C PHE A 1004 -39.26 -21.56 20.23
N GLU A 1005 -40.33 -21.08 19.58
CA GLU A 1005 -41.69 -21.10 20.14
C GLU A 1005 -42.21 -22.53 20.34
N ALA A 1006 -41.80 -23.49 19.49
CA ALA A 1006 -42.13 -24.90 19.67
C ALA A 1006 -41.45 -25.52 20.90
N ARG A 1007 -40.22 -25.10 21.23
CA ARG A 1007 -39.45 -25.61 22.37
C ARG A 1007 -39.77 -24.90 23.68
N ASN A 1008 -39.98 -23.58 23.63
CA ASN A 1008 -40.05 -22.71 24.81
C ASN A 1008 -41.44 -22.11 25.04
N GLY A 1009 -42.39 -22.33 24.13
CA GLY A 1009 -43.73 -21.75 24.15
C GLY A 1009 -43.80 -20.34 23.52
N LYS A 1010 -44.97 -20.00 22.97
CA LYS A 1010 -45.17 -18.73 22.22
C LYS A 1010 -44.97 -17.45 23.05
N ALA A 1011 -45.21 -17.52 24.36
CA ALA A 1011 -45.07 -16.39 25.29
C ALA A 1011 -43.62 -16.13 25.74
N ALA A 1012 -42.66 -17.02 25.42
CA ALA A 1012 -41.27 -16.90 25.88
C ALA A 1012 -40.51 -15.68 25.30
N LEU A 1013 -41.03 -15.07 24.23
CA LEU A 1013 -40.48 -13.84 23.63
C LEU A 1013 -41.21 -12.57 24.09
N ASP A 1014 -42.17 -12.69 25.00
CA ASP A 1014 -42.91 -11.54 25.52
C ASP A 1014 -42.03 -10.71 26.47
N GLY A 1015 -42.13 -9.38 26.37
CA GLY A 1015 -41.36 -8.46 27.21
C GLY A 1015 -39.93 -8.14 26.73
N PHE A 1016 -39.53 -8.58 25.54
CA PHE A 1016 -38.32 -8.12 24.85
C PHE A 1016 -38.63 -6.96 23.89
N ASP A 1017 -37.80 -5.93 23.92
CA ASP A 1017 -37.87 -4.75 23.04
C ASP A 1017 -37.21 -5.00 21.67
N GLY A 1018 -36.29 -5.97 21.62
CA GLY A 1018 -35.66 -6.39 20.39
C GLY A 1018 -35.22 -7.86 20.40
N LEU A 1019 -35.07 -8.44 19.22
CA LEU A 1019 -34.63 -9.81 18.99
C LEU A 1019 -33.38 -9.83 18.12
N THR A 1020 -32.34 -10.51 18.59
CA THR A 1020 -31.12 -10.79 17.83
C THR A 1020 -31.16 -12.25 17.40
N PHE A 1021 -31.01 -12.52 16.11
CA PHE A 1021 -30.91 -13.88 15.59
C PHE A 1021 -29.44 -14.17 15.28
N VAL A 1022 -28.87 -15.13 15.99
CA VAL A 1022 -27.52 -15.64 15.78
C VAL A 1022 -27.63 -17.04 15.20
N TRP A 1023 -26.76 -17.39 14.25
CA TRP A 1023 -26.73 -18.73 13.70
C TRP A 1023 -25.31 -19.30 13.61
N ALA A 1024 -25.16 -20.62 13.67
CA ALA A 1024 -23.87 -21.30 13.60
C ALA A 1024 -23.19 -21.16 12.22
N GLY A 1025 -21.89 -20.87 12.16
CA GLY A 1025 -21.18 -20.55 10.93
C GLY A 1025 -21.08 -19.06 10.56
N ASN A 1026 -20.17 -18.78 9.61
CA ASN A 1026 -19.82 -17.42 9.18
C ASN A 1026 -20.94 -16.70 8.43
N ALA A 1027 -20.87 -15.37 8.47
CA ALA A 1027 -21.55 -14.53 7.49
C ALA A 1027 -21.10 -14.90 6.07
N VAL A 1028 -22.02 -14.87 5.12
CA VAL A 1028 -21.82 -15.22 3.71
C VAL A 1028 -22.30 -14.07 2.84
N ALA A 1029 -21.95 -14.05 1.56
CA ALA A 1029 -22.17 -12.91 0.64
C ALA A 1029 -23.51 -12.16 0.80
N ARG A 1030 -23.51 -10.84 0.52
CA ARG A 1030 -24.67 -9.91 0.62
C ARG A 1030 -25.92 -10.35 -0.13
N THR A 1031 -25.87 -11.40 -0.93
CA THR A 1031 -27.02 -11.99 -1.63
C THR A 1031 -27.71 -13.12 -0.85
N SER A 1032 -27.22 -13.48 0.34
CA SER A 1032 -27.73 -14.59 1.16
C SER A 1032 -28.70 -14.15 2.27
N ALA A 1033 -29.60 -15.05 2.67
CA ALA A 1033 -30.43 -14.93 3.86
C ALA A 1033 -29.63 -14.92 5.17
N LEU A 1034 -28.39 -15.41 5.12
CA LEU A 1034 -27.39 -15.40 6.18
C LEU A 1034 -26.47 -14.17 6.12
N TRP A 1035 -26.82 -13.11 5.36
CA TRP A 1035 -26.11 -11.82 5.47
C TRP A 1035 -26.55 -11.07 6.75
N PRO A 1036 -25.63 -10.59 7.58
CA PRO A 1036 -25.96 -9.78 8.76
C PRO A 1036 -26.65 -8.47 8.36
N MET A 1037 -27.85 -8.24 8.89
CA MET A 1037 -28.62 -7.03 8.64
C MET A 1037 -29.77 -6.88 9.63
N ARG A 1038 -30.26 -5.65 9.77
CA ARG A 1038 -31.59 -5.34 10.31
C ARG A 1038 -32.72 -6.02 9.52
N LEU A 1039 -33.75 -6.45 10.25
CA LEU A 1039 -34.99 -7.03 9.74
C LEU A 1039 -36.23 -6.28 10.25
N THR A 1040 -37.38 -6.58 9.64
CA THR A 1040 -38.70 -6.15 10.14
C THR A 1040 -39.53 -7.36 10.54
N LEU A 1041 -40.01 -7.43 11.77
CA LEU A 1041 -40.90 -8.50 12.26
C LEU A 1041 -42.36 -8.15 11.99
N LYS A 1042 -43.01 -8.84 11.04
CA LYS A 1042 -44.44 -8.64 10.75
C LYS A 1042 -45.34 -9.13 11.89
N THR A 1043 -44.95 -10.21 12.56
CA THR A 1043 -45.71 -10.86 13.64
C THR A 1043 -45.61 -10.12 14.98
N ARG A 1044 -44.60 -9.27 15.16
CA ARG A 1044 -44.37 -8.47 16.36
C ARG A 1044 -44.05 -7.01 15.99
N PRO A 1045 -45.06 -6.22 15.57
CA PRO A 1045 -44.85 -4.83 15.20
C PRO A 1045 -44.27 -4.02 16.37
N GLY A 1046 -43.18 -3.30 16.14
CA GLY A 1046 -42.50 -2.50 17.17
C GLY A 1046 -41.36 -3.21 17.91
N VAL A 1047 -41.18 -4.51 17.70
CA VAL A 1047 -39.98 -5.24 18.17
C VAL A 1047 -38.87 -5.08 17.15
N ILE A 1048 -37.71 -4.62 17.61
CA ILE A 1048 -36.53 -4.40 16.79
C ILE A 1048 -35.91 -5.76 16.49
N ALA A 1049 -35.44 -6.02 15.27
CA ALA A 1049 -34.76 -7.28 15.03
C ALA A 1049 -33.63 -7.20 14.03
N TRP A 1050 -32.58 -7.98 14.26
CA TRP A 1050 -31.45 -8.10 13.35
C TRP A 1050 -30.82 -9.47 13.42
N LYS A 1051 -30.11 -9.80 12.35
CA LYS A 1051 -29.44 -11.08 12.10
C LYS A 1051 -27.93 -10.90 12.16
N MET A 1052 -27.22 -11.82 12.79
CA MET A 1052 -25.75 -11.88 12.77
C MET A 1052 -25.24 -13.33 12.75
N GLY A 1053 -24.12 -13.58 12.06
CA GLY A 1053 -23.49 -14.90 12.05
C GLY A 1053 -22.77 -15.23 13.35
N GLU A 1054 -22.47 -16.50 13.55
CA GLU A 1054 -21.58 -16.97 14.60
C GLU A 1054 -20.16 -16.45 14.36
N LEU A 1055 -19.48 -16.13 15.45
CA LEU A 1055 -18.12 -15.63 15.45
C LEU A 1055 -17.21 -16.80 14.99
N HIS A 1056 -16.42 -16.66 13.91
CA HIS A 1056 -15.27 -17.54 13.64
C HIS A 1056 -14.00 -16.74 13.27
N HIS A 1057 -12.86 -17.43 13.35
CA HIS A 1057 -11.55 -16.96 12.92
C HIS A 1057 -11.55 -16.43 11.48
N GLY A 1058 -10.91 -15.27 11.27
CA GLY A 1058 -10.58 -14.72 9.96
C GLY A 1058 -11.47 -13.56 9.48
N GLU A 1059 -12.72 -13.46 9.93
CA GLU A 1059 -13.61 -12.33 9.62
C GLU A 1059 -14.25 -11.81 10.92
N GLY A 1060 -13.69 -10.71 11.42
CA GLY A 1060 -13.89 -10.27 12.80
C GLY A 1060 -15.34 -9.94 13.18
N ALA A 1061 -15.87 -10.69 14.13
CA ALA A 1061 -16.93 -10.18 14.99
C ALA A 1061 -16.44 -10.01 16.44
N PRO A 1062 -15.68 -8.93 16.74
CA PRO A 1062 -15.87 -8.24 18.00
C PRO A 1062 -17.33 -7.77 18.13
N ILE A 1063 -17.67 -7.19 19.28
CA ILE A 1063 -18.94 -6.49 19.53
C ILE A 1063 -19.29 -5.39 18.50
N GLY A 1064 -18.39 -5.04 17.58
CA GLY A 1064 -18.56 -4.03 16.53
C GLY A 1064 -19.77 -4.23 15.63
N VAL A 1065 -19.91 -5.39 14.97
CA VAL A 1065 -21.06 -5.69 14.09
C VAL A 1065 -22.40 -5.60 14.84
N PRO A 1066 -22.57 -6.27 16.01
CA PRO A 1066 -23.83 -6.12 16.74
C PRO A 1066 -24.06 -4.67 17.23
N CYS A 1067 -23.01 -3.91 17.53
CA CYS A 1067 -23.14 -2.49 17.81
C CYS A 1067 -23.55 -1.66 16.58
N HIS A 1068 -23.05 -1.98 15.39
CA HIS A 1068 -23.43 -1.32 14.15
C HIS A 1068 -24.91 -1.55 13.80
N GLU A 1069 -25.35 -2.81 13.84
CA GLU A 1069 -26.75 -3.17 13.57
C GLU A 1069 -27.72 -2.54 14.59
N MET A 1070 -27.30 -2.49 15.86
CA MET A 1070 -28.03 -1.76 16.90
C MET A 1070 -28.11 -0.25 16.60
N GLY A 1071 -27.20 0.33 15.83
CA GLY A 1071 -27.30 1.72 15.37
C GLY A 1071 -28.55 1.97 14.54
N HIS A 1072 -28.87 1.06 13.61
CA HIS A 1072 -30.06 1.16 12.76
C HIS A 1072 -31.38 1.15 13.53
N THR A 1073 -31.39 0.57 14.73
CA THR A 1073 -32.51 0.60 15.68
C THR A 1073 -32.96 2.01 16.01
N PHE A 1074 -32.01 2.94 16.10
CA PHE A 1074 -32.28 4.33 16.48
C PHE A 1074 -32.53 5.25 15.26
N GLY A 1075 -32.70 4.66 14.06
CA GLY A 1075 -33.05 5.41 12.85
C GLY A 1075 -31.87 6.10 12.17
N VAL A 1076 -30.63 5.76 12.52
CA VAL A 1076 -29.43 6.23 11.83
C VAL A 1076 -29.04 5.26 10.71
N ASN A 1077 -28.74 5.80 9.53
CA ASN A 1077 -28.35 5.04 8.34
C ASN A 1077 -26.84 4.84 8.25
N ASP A 1078 -26.45 3.88 7.41
CA ASP A 1078 -25.07 3.67 6.96
C ASP A 1078 -24.44 4.95 6.41
N LYS A 1079 -23.15 5.11 6.73
CA LYS A 1079 -22.29 6.25 6.34
C LYS A 1079 -21.05 5.80 5.56
N TYR A 1080 -21.12 4.64 4.89
CA TYR A 1080 -20.07 4.08 4.04
C TYR A 1080 -19.88 4.79 2.69
N GLY A 1081 -20.83 5.65 2.27
CA GLY A 1081 -20.83 6.33 0.96
C GLY A 1081 -21.53 5.49 -0.11
N LEU A 1082 -22.78 5.79 -0.41
CA LEU A 1082 -23.64 5.02 -1.32
C LEU A 1082 -23.61 5.61 -2.75
N GLY A 1083 -22.49 5.50 -3.45
CA GLY A 1083 -22.43 5.69 -4.92
C GLY A 1083 -22.66 7.12 -5.47
N ALA A 1084 -22.65 8.15 -4.63
CA ALA A 1084 -22.61 9.57 -5.03
C ALA A 1084 -21.26 10.19 -4.56
N PRO A 1085 -20.84 11.41 -4.97
CA PRO A 1085 -19.53 11.98 -4.61
C PRO A 1085 -19.47 12.47 -3.14
N THR A 1086 -20.04 11.70 -2.21
CA THR A 1086 -20.01 11.95 -0.77
C THR A 1086 -18.77 11.30 -0.17
N ARG A 1087 -17.92 12.10 0.48
CA ARG A 1087 -16.70 11.62 1.16
C ARG A 1087 -17.09 10.70 2.33
N PRO A 1088 -16.55 9.48 2.44
CA PRO A 1088 -16.95 8.53 3.48
C PRO A 1088 -16.54 9.02 4.88
N MET A 1089 -17.36 8.75 5.90
CA MET A 1089 -17.08 9.11 7.31
C MET A 1089 -15.86 8.38 7.90
N GLY A 1090 -15.31 7.39 7.20
CA GLY A 1090 -14.12 6.66 7.61
C GLY A 1090 -14.28 5.97 8.97
N PRO A 1091 -13.23 5.91 9.80
CA PRO A 1091 -13.30 5.29 11.13
C PRO A 1091 -14.10 6.14 12.13
N TRP A 1092 -14.39 7.41 11.86
CA TRP A 1092 -14.91 8.35 12.84
C TRP A 1092 -16.39 8.16 13.22
N CYS A 1093 -17.06 7.13 12.70
CA CYS A 1093 -18.43 6.80 13.07
C CYS A 1093 -18.66 5.28 13.06
N LEU A 1094 -19.36 4.78 14.08
CA LEU A 1094 -19.85 3.41 14.16
C LEU A 1094 -20.67 3.00 12.93
N MET A 1095 -21.43 3.93 12.33
CA MET A 1095 -22.22 3.67 11.10
C MET A 1095 -21.37 3.67 9.82
N ALA A 1096 -20.04 3.71 9.93
CA ALA A 1096 -19.09 3.67 8.81
C ALA A 1096 -17.98 2.64 9.12
N LYS A 1097 -16.73 2.88 8.73
CA LYS A 1097 -15.62 1.95 9.03
C LYS A 1097 -15.27 1.87 10.53
N GLY A 1098 -15.91 2.67 11.39
CA GLY A 1098 -15.71 2.66 12.84
C GLY A 1098 -16.22 1.38 13.53
N THR A 1099 -16.99 0.54 12.85
CA THR A 1099 -17.46 -0.78 13.33
C THR A 1099 -16.34 -1.66 13.89
N HIS A 1100 -15.15 -1.63 13.30
CA HIS A 1100 -14.00 -2.43 13.74
C HIS A 1100 -12.80 -1.57 14.16
N GLY A 1101 -13.04 -0.34 14.62
CA GLY A 1101 -11.95 0.60 14.94
C GLY A 1101 -11.22 1.12 13.71
N GLY A 1102 -11.84 1.05 12.52
CA GLY A 1102 -11.24 1.58 11.29
C GLY A 1102 -10.24 0.70 10.57
N GLY A 1103 -9.93 -0.50 11.10
CA GLY A 1103 -8.81 -1.32 10.63
C GLY A 1103 -7.43 -0.81 11.10
N LEU A 1104 -7.40 0.18 12.00
CA LEU A 1104 -6.18 0.88 12.42
C LEU A 1104 -5.41 0.18 13.54
N SER A 1105 -6.09 -0.58 14.40
CA SER A 1105 -5.47 -1.10 15.64
C SER A 1105 -5.28 -2.61 15.69
N GLY A 1106 -5.84 -3.39 14.77
CA GLY A 1106 -5.89 -4.86 14.88
C GLY A 1106 -6.60 -5.38 16.16
N ARG A 1107 -7.09 -4.47 17.02
CA ARG A 1107 -7.68 -4.74 18.34
C ARG A 1107 -9.21 -4.74 18.34
N HIS A 1108 -9.81 -4.66 17.15
CA HIS A 1108 -11.24 -4.93 16.94
C HIS A 1108 -12.21 -4.13 17.85
N ARG A 1109 -11.84 -2.92 18.30
CA ARG A 1109 -12.62 -2.05 19.18
C ARG A 1109 -13.52 -1.07 18.39
N PRO A 1110 -14.86 -1.07 18.56
CA PRO A 1110 -15.73 -0.14 17.84
C PRO A 1110 -15.60 1.30 18.35
N PHE A 1111 -15.67 2.28 17.44
CA PHE A 1111 -15.72 3.70 17.79
C PHE A 1111 -17.16 4.19 17.97
N HIS A 1112 -17.36 5.31 18.69
CA HIS A 1112 -18.70 5.85 18.93
C HIS A 1112 -19.38 6.32 17.63
N LEU A 1113 -20.70 6.42 17.69
CA LEU A 1113 -21.49 7.22 16.76
C LEU A 1113 -20.98 8.67 16.71
N CYS A 1114 -20.97 9.28 15.52
CA CYS A 1114 -20.63 10.69 15.38
C CYS A 1114 -21.66 11.62 16.02
N ALA A 1115 -21.28 12.88 16.27
CA ALA A 1115 -22.15 13.87 16.88
C ALA A 1115 -23.50 14.02 16.14
N TRP A 1116 -23.51 13.90 14.81
CA TRP A 1116 -24.76 13.91 14.03
C TRP A 1116 -25.67 12.73 14.40
N CYS A 1117 -25.16 11.50 14.38
CA CYS A 1117 -25.91 10.32 14.77
C CYS A 1117 -26.46 10.45 16.20
N LYS A 1118 -25.62 10.86 17.16
CA LYS A 1118 -26.04 11.09 18.55
C LYS A 1118 -27.12 12.17 18.68
N SER A 1119 -27.06 13.22 17.85
CA SER A 1119 -28.07 14.30 17.84
C SER A 1119 -29.41 13.85 17.26
N VAL A 1120 -29.41 12.99 16.23
CA VAL A 1120 -30.62 12.41 15.63
C VAL A 1120 -31.33 11.51 16.64
N ILE A 1121 -30.56 10.74 17.42
CA ILE A 1121 -31.08 9.86 18.47
C ILE A 1121 -31.57 10.68 19.68
N GLY A 1122 -30.96 11.83 19.93
CA GLY A 1122 -31.28 12.74 21.03
C GLY A 1122 -30.37 12.62 22.25
N TRP A 1123 -29.25 11.89 22.16
CA TRP A 1123 -28.27 11.76 23.24
C TRP A 1123 -27.37 12.98 23.38
N VAL A 1124 -27.17 13.74 22.30
CA VAL A 1124 -26.43 15.01 22.31
C VAL A 1124 -27.35 16.12 21.82
N ARG A 1125 -27.24 17.30 22.42
CA ARG A 1125 -27.97 18.51 22.01
C ARG A 1125 -26.96 19.60 21.61
N PRO A 1126 -26.62 19.71 20.31
CA PRO A 1126 -25.64 20.70 19.87
C PRO A 1126 -26.11 22.15 20.12
N ARG A 1127 -25.23 23.00 20.65
CA ARG A 1127 -25.48 24.45 20.81
C ARG A 1127 -25.35 25.15 19.47
N ALA A 1128 -26.42 25.80 19.00
CA ALA A 1128 -26.40 26.50 17.73
C ALA A 1128 -25.71 27.88 17.84
N ILE A 1129 -24.79 28.16 16.92
CA ILE A 1129 -24.11 29.45 16.77
C ILE A 1129 -24.40 29.98 15.38
N ARG A 1130 -24.81 31.25 15.29
CA ARG A 1130 -24.95 31.99 14.03
C ARG A 1130 -23.75 32.94 13.92
N PRO A 1131 -22.73 32.63 13.09
CA PRO A 1131 -21.57 33.49 12.95
C PRO A 1131 -21.94 34.87 12.40
N THR A 1132 -21.34 35.91 12.96
CA THR A 1132 -21.38 37.29 12.45
C THR A 1132 -20.00 37.70 11.95
N SER A 1133 -19.85 38.89 11.35
CA SER A 1133 -18.53 39.43 11.02
C SER A 1133 -17.62 39.59 12.23
N ASN A 1134 -18.21 39.81 13.42
CA ASN A 1134 -17.47 39.88 14.67
C ASN A 1134 -17.07 38.45 15.14
N PRO A 1135 -15.78 38.21 15.39
CA PRO A 1135 -15.32 36.90 15.84
C PRO A 1135 -15.82 36.54 17.24
N VAL A 1136 -16.32 35.31 17.39
CA VAL A 1136 -16.79 34.74 18.66
C VAL A 1136 -15.78 33.69 19.14
N LYS A 1137 -15.31 33.84 20.39
CA LYS A 1137 -14.38 32.91 21.04
C LYS A 1137 -15.14 31.75 21.68
N LEU A 1138 -14.91 30.54 21.18
CA LEU A 1138 -15.58 29.32 21.63
C LEU A 1138 -14.59 28.31 22.20
N ALA A 1139 -15.01 27.59 23.23
CA ALA A 1139 -14.28 26.48 23.82
C ALA A 1139 -15.14 25.23 23.83
N LEU A 1140 -14.55 24.08 23.50
CA LEU A 1140 -15.24 22.81 23.42
C LEU A 1140 -14.51 21.76 24.25
N ARG A 1141 -15.14 21.33 25.34
CA ARG A 1141 -14.60 20.25 26.19
C ARG A 1141 -14.76 18.92 25.45
N PRO A 1142 -14.04 17.86 25.87
CA PRO A 1142 -14.20 16.55 25.27
C PRO A 1142 -15.67 16.14 25.26
N ILE A 1143 -16.15 15.56 24.16
CA ILE A 1143 -17.56 15.18 24.02
C ILE A 1143 -18.02 14.23 25.14
N GLY A 1144 -17.11 13.43 25.70
CA GLY A 1144 -17.34 12.58 26.89
C GLY A 1144 -17.65 13.33 28.20
N PHE A 1145 -17.38 14.64 28.29
CA PHE A 1145 -17.68 15.49 29.45
C PHE A 1145 -19.19 15.59 29.71
N GLY A 1146 -20.00 15.59 28.66
CA GLY A 1146 -21.45 15.60 28.79
C GLY A 1146 -22.19 15.75 27.47
N PRO A 1147 -23.51 15.47 27.47
CA PRO A 1147 -24.35 15.46 26.26
C PRO A 1147 -24.52 16.83 25.59
N GLY A 1148 -24.04 17.91 26.20
CA GLY A 1148 -24.06 19.27 25.64
C GLY A 1148 -22.80 19.68 24.90
N GLU A 1149 -21.70 18.91 24.96
CA GLU A 1149 -20.40 19.29 24.40
C GLU A 1149 -20.31 19.10 22.88
N CYS A 1150 -21.12 19.85 22.15
CA CYS A 1150 -21.13 19.90 20.70
C CYS A 1150 -21.68 21.25 20.22
N PHE A 1151 -21.02 21.87 19.24
CA PHE A 1151 -21.53 23.07 18.58
C PHE A 1151 -22.14 22.74 17.22
N ARG A 1152 -23.19 23.49 16.86
CA ARG A 1152 -23.79 23.56 15.53
C ARG A 1152 -23.57 24.96 14.95
N ILE A 1153 -22.59 25.11 14.06
CA ILE A 1153 -22.30 26.39 13.41
C ILE A 1153 -23.13 26.52 12.14
N LEU A 1154 -24.04 27.48 12.08
CA LEU A 1154 -24.91 27.66 10.92
C LEU A 1154 -24.09 28.23 9.75
N LEU A 1155 -24.14 27.56 8.59
CA LEU A 1155 -23.53 28.05 7.34
C LEU A 1155 -24.52 28.90 6.53
N GLU A 1156 -25.83 28.64 6.69
CA GLU A 1156 -26.93 29.29 5.99
C GLU A 1156 -27.99 29.77 7.01
N PRO A 1157 -28.69 30.91 6.79
CA PRO A 1157 -29.65 31.47 7.73
C PRO A 1157 -30.84 30.55 8.06
N ASP A 1158 -31.23 29.72 7.10
CA ASP A 1158 -32.30 28.71 7.19
C ASP A 1158 -31.89 27.44 7.96
N GLY A 1159 -30.64 27.40 8.43
CA GLY A 1159 -30.02 26.28 9.13
C GLY A 1159 -30.02 24.94 8.37
N ASN A 1160 -30.26 24.97 7.06
CA ASN A 1160 -30.33 23.75 6.27
C ASN A 1160 -28.93 23.15 6.07
N ARG A 1161 -27.91 24.00 5.98
CA ARG A 1161 -26.50 23.63 6.02
C ARG A 1161 -25.80 24.18 7.27
N TYR A 1162 -25.01 23.34 7.92
CA TYR A 1162 -24.30 23.68 9.15
C TYR A 1162 -23.07 22.78 9.38
N LEU A 1163 -22.16 23.22 10.24
CA LEU A 1163 -21.07 22.40 10.77
C LEU A 1163 -21.44 21.86 12.14
N LEU A 1164 -21.14 20.59 12.42
CA LEU A 1164 -21.12 20.03 13.77
C LEU A 1164 -19.69 19.84 14.23
N LEU A 1165 -19.38 20.38 15.41
CA LEU A 1165 -18.05 20.34 16.01
C LEU A 1165 -18.11 19.45 17.24
N GLU A 1166 -17.23 18.46 17.31
CA GLU A 1166 -17.04 17.60 18.49
C GLU A 1166 -15.55 17.46 18.82
N ASN A 1167 -15.19 17.56 20.09
CA ASN A 1167 -13.82 17.30 20.57
C ASN A 1167 -13.74 15.85 21.05
N ARG A 1168 -12.89 15.02 20.43
CA ARG A 1168 -12.73 13.60 20.78
C ARG A 1168 -11.35 13.33 21.39
N ARG A 1169 -11.29 12.37 22.31
CA ARG A 1169 -10.06 11.96 22.97
C ARG A 1169 -9.80 10.48 22.85
N ARG A 1170 -8.53 10.09 23.01
CA ARG A 1170 -8.09 8.70 23.11
C ARG A 1170 -8.36 8.12 24.50
N GLU A 1171 -9.63 7.96 24.83
CA GLU A 1171 -10.08 7.35 26.08
C GLU A 1171 -11.26 6.40 25.83
N GLY A 1172 -11.47 5.42 26.71
CA GLY A 1172 -12.56 4.45 26.60
C GLY A 1172 -12.54 3.72 25.25
N PHE A 1173 -13.70 3.63 24.61
CA PHE A 1173 -13.84 3.05 23.27
C PHE A 1173 -13.10 3.83 22.18
N HIS A 1174 -12.72 5.08 22.44
CA HIS A 1174 -11.94 5.91 21.52
C HIS A 1174 -10.42 5.84 21.71
N SER A 1175 -9.90 5.00 22.62
CA SER A 1175 -8.45 4.99 22.92
C SER A 1175 -7.56 4.70 21.70
N ASP A 1176 -8.11 4.03 20.69
CA ASP A 1176 -7.42 3.68 19.44
C ASP A 1176 -7.66 4.70 18.31
N LEU A 1177 -8.30 5.85 18.60
CA LEU A 1177 -8.51 6.89 17.58
C LEU A 1177 -7.18 7.33 16.97
N PRO A 1178 -7.11 7.53 15.64
CA PRO A 1178 -5.87 7.94 14.98
C PRO A 1178 -5.30 9.28 15.50
N SER A 1179 -6.11 10.16 16.09
CA SER A 1179 -5.65 11.32 16.87
C SER A 1179 -6.76 11.86 17.78
N PRO A 1180 -6.46 12.44 18.97
CA PRO A 1180 -7.41 13.27 19.71
C PRO A 1180 -7.52 14.68 19.09
N GLY A 1181 -8.63 15.39 19.31
CA GLY A 1181 -8.83 16.78 18.90
C GLY A 1181 -10.22 17.08 18.33
N LEU A 1182 -10.33 18.21 17.64
CA LEU A 1182 -11.57 18.69 17.06
C LEU A 1182 -11.89 17.98 15.74
N ALA A 1183 -13.07 17.34 15.67
CA ALA A 1183 -13.68 16.85 14.44
C ALA A 1183 -14.75 17.83 13.95
N ILE A 1184 -14.70 18.17 12.66
CA ILE A 1184 -15.62 19.10 12.00
C ILE A 1184 -16.42 18.35 10.93
N LEU A 1185 -17.73 18.24 11.15
CA LEU A 1185 -18.65 17.54 10.26
C LEU A 1185 -19.49 18.58 9.50
N GLU A 1186 -19.45 18.59 8.17
CA GLU A 1186 -20.40 19.37 7.38
C GLU A 1186 -21.70 18.57 7.19
N VAL A 1187 -22.81 19.21 7.53
CA VAL A 1187 -24.16 18.68 7.35
C VAL A 1187 -24.92 19.59 6.37
N GLY A 1188 -25.52 19.00 5.35
CA GLY A 1188 -26.27 19.74 4.34
C GLY A 1188 -27.41 18.93 3.72
N PRO A 1189 -28.19 19.55 2.82
CA PRO A 1189 -29.18 18.83 2.03
C PRO A 1189 -28.52 17.68 1.26
N ASN A 1190 -29.30 16.61 1.03
CA ASN A 1190 -28.89 15.52 0.18
C ASN A 1190 -29.34 15.82 -1.25
N ASP A 1191 -28.39 15.95 -2.16
CA ASP A 1191 -28.66 16.30 -3.56
C ASP A 1191 -29.21 15.09 -4.36
N ALA A 1192 -29.33 13.91 -3.73
CA ALA A 1192 -29.91 12.69 -4.30
C ALA A 1192 -31.32 12.40 -3.72
N PRO A 1193 -32.40 12.42 -4.52
CA PRO A 1193 -33.79 12.31 -4.06
C PRO A 1193 -34.18 10.93 -3.51
N THR A 1194 -33.33 9.90 -3.62
CA THR A 1194 -33.60 8.52 -3.19
C THR A 1194 -33.37 8.25 -1.71
N PHE A 1195 -32.79 9.20 -0.95
CA PHE A 1195 -32.57 9.06 0.49
C PHE A 1195 -32.95 10.34 1.25
N PRO A 1196 -34.04 10.34 2.05
CA PRO A 1196 -34.59 11.54 2.70
C PRO A 1196 -33.76 12.07 3.89
N GLN A 1197 -32.50 11.63 4.07
CA GLN A 1197 -31.65 12.09 5.17
C GLN A 1197 -30.58 13.07 4.70
N LYS A 1198 -30.22 14.04 5.54
CA LYS A 1198 -29.15 15.01 5.28
C LYS A 1198 -27.81 14.34 4.96
N ARG A 1199 -27.05 14.92 4.03
CA ARG A 1199 -25.66 14.55 3.78
C ARG A 1199 -24.82 14.94 4.98
N VAL A 1200 -24.00 14.01 5.47
CA VAL A 1200 -23.05 14.23 6.57
C VAL A 1200 -21.67 13.82 6.09
N GLN A 1201 -20.70 14.72 6.16
CA GLN A 1201 -19.33 14.45 5.74
C GLN A 1201 -18.34 15.02 6.74
N LEU A 1202 -17.24 14.29 6.92
CA LEU A 1202 -16.12 14.74 7.73
C LEU A 1202 -15.23 15.66 6.88
N LEU A 1203 -14.87 16.84 7.41
CA LEU A 1203 -13.96 17.74 6.72
C LEU A 1203 -12.50 17.36 7.04
N PRO A 1204 -11.62 17.25 6.03
CA PRO A 1204 -10.21 16.96 6.27
C PRO A 1204 -9.53 18.15 6.97
N ALA A 1205 -8.44 17.89 7.70
CA ALA A 1205 -7.71 18.93 8.42
C ALA A 1205 -6.94 19.92 7.51
N HIS A 1206 -7.25 20.02 6.22
CA HIS A 1206 -6.62 20.97 5.30
C HIS A 1206 -7.63 21.87 4.59
N GLY A 1207 -8.93 21.78 4.90
CA GLY A 1207 -9.98 22.65 4.32
C GLY A 1207 -10.23 22.47 2.81
N LYS A 1208 -9.29 21.90 2.05
CA LYS A 1208 -9.41 21.51 0.64
C LYS A 1208 -8.67 20.17 0.38
N PRO A 1209 -9.18 19.31 -0.52
CA PRO A 1209 -8.48 18.09 -0.92
C PRO A 1209 -7.21 18.41 -1.72
N ALA A 1210 -6.15 17.63 -1.54
CA ALA A 1210 -5.09 17.54 -2.54
C ALA A 1210 -5.66 16.81 -3.77
N ALA A 1211 -5.56 17.40 -4.95
CA ALA A 1211 -5.96 16.74 -6.19
C ALA A 1211 -5.11 15.47 -6.39
N GLY A 1212 -5.75 14.32 -6.59
CA GLY A 1212 -5.08 13.11 -7.11
C GLY A 1212 -4.60 12.04 -6.11
N ARG A 1213 -5.12 11.97 -4.88
CA ARG A 1213 -4.83 10.84 -3.97
C ARG A 1213 -6.10 10.03 -3.66
N GLY A 1214 -5.96 8.70 -3.66
CA GLY A 1214 -7.05 7.76 -3.40
C GLY A 1214 -7.61 7.86 -1.97
N ILE A 1215 -8.90 7.53 -1.84
CA ILE A 1215 -9.81 7.72 -0.69
C ILE A 1215 -9.36 7.05 0.63
N VAL A 1216 -8.26 6.29 0.65
CA VAL A 1216 -7.80 5.51 1.81
C VAL A 1216 -6.70 6.21 2.63
N ASP A 1217 -6.00 7.20 2.06
CA ASP A 1217 -4.81 7.82 2.69
C ASP A 1217 -5.09 9.00 3.64
N ASP A 1218 -6.27 9.63 3.57
CA ASP A 1218 -6.58 10.84 4.37
C ASP A 1218 -7.13 10.54 5.78
N LEU A 1219 -7.13 9.28 6.21
CA LEU A 1219 -7.77 8.84 7.46
C LEU A 1219 -6.97 9.17 8.73
N GLU A 1220 -5.66 9.44 8.62
CA GLU A 1220 -4.77 9.77 9.75
C GLU A 1220 -4.76 11.26 10.14
N HIS A 1221 -5.34 12.17 9.32
CA HIS A 1221 -5.16 13.63 9.45
C HIS A 1221 -6.47 14.41 9.60
N VAL A 1222 -7.33 14.03 10.54
CA VAL A 1222 -8.61 14.74 10.77
C VAL A 1222 -8.66 15.56 12.06
N ALA A 1223 -7.78 15.28 13.02
CA ALA A 1223 -7.81 16.02 14.28
C ALA A 1223 -7.05 17.35 14.21
N TRP A 1224 -7.69 18.39 14.73
CA TRP A 1224 -7.09 19.72 14.99
C TRP A 1224 -6.89 19.94 16.50
N PRO A 1225 -5.85 20.66 16.92
CA PRO A 1225 -4.88 21.45 16.14
C PRO A 1225 -3.69 20.65 15.60
N GLN A 1226 -3.12 21.07 14.46
CA GLN A 1226 -1.83 20.57 13.98
C GLN A 1226 -0.79 21.70 13.90
N PRO A 1227 0.51 21.43 14.10
CA PRO A 1227 1.56 22.45 13.96
C PRO A 1227 1.50 23.14 12.59
N GLY A 1228 1.43 24.48 12.60
CA GLY A 1228 1.43 25.30 11.38
C GLY A 1228 0.08 25.42 10.65
N LYS A 1229 -1.00 24.88 11.21
CA LYS A 1229 -2.36 25.06 10.67
C LYS A 1229 -3.32 25.36 11.83
N ASP A 1230 -4.03 26.48 11.75
CA ASP A 1230 -4.92 27.00 12.81
C ASP A 1230 -6.26 27.52 12.26
N ARG A 1231 -6.51 27.38 10.95
CA ARG A 1231 -7.66 27.97 10.24
C ARG A 1231 -8.35 26.99 9.29
N VAL A 1232 -9.68 26.98 9.31
CA VAL A 1232 -10.59 26.21 8.46
C VAL A 1232 -11.64 27.15 7.88
N GLU A 1233 -11.73 27.19 6.55
CA GLU A 1233 -12.72 27.99 5.84
C GLU A 1233 -13.74 27.09 5.15
N VAL A 1234 -15.02 27.31 5.45
CA VAL A 1234 -16.14 26.64 4.80
C VAL A 1234 -17.16 27.68 4.37
N ARG A 1235 -17.21 27.93 3.05
CA ARG A 1235 -18.09 28.96 2.46
C ARG A 1235 -17.82 30.33 3.09
N SER A 1236 -18.84 30.93 3.71
CA SER A 1236 -18.74 32.24 4.37
C SER A 1236 -18.32 32.15 5.83
N VAL A 1237 -18.07 30.97 6.39
CA VAL A 1237 -17.66 30.82 7.79
C VAL A 1237 -16.18 30.46 7.88
N VAL A 1238 -15.49 31.16 8.75
CA VAL A 1238 -14.08 30.95 9.09
C VAL A 1238 -14.00 30.50 10.54
N ILE A 1239 -13.33 29.38 10.77
CA ILE A 1239 -12.92 28.90 12.08
C ILE A 1239 -11.41 29.09 12.15
N GLU A 1240 -10.90 29.86 13.10
CA GLU A 1240 -9.47 30.19 13.22
C GLU A 1240 -9.01 30.12 14.67
N ASP A 1241 -7.71 30.29 14.92
CA ASP A 1241 -7.10 30.16 16.25
C ASP A 1241 -7.39 28.83 16.96
N ILE A 1242 -7.49 27.72 16.20
CA ILE A 1242 -7.80 26.41 16.79
C ILE A 1242 -6.60 25.94 17.66
N ARG A 1243 -6.82 25.76 18.96
CA ARG A 1243 -5.81 25.36 19.95
C ARG A 1243 -6.38 24.29 20.87
N LEU A 1244 -5.54 23.36 21.33
CA LEU A 1244 -5.90 22.33 22.30
C LEU A 1244 -5.06 22.57 23.54
N GLU A 1245 -5.71 22.91 24.65
CA GLU A 1245 -5.05 23.17 25.93
C GLU A 1245 -5.84 22.46 27.03
N ASP A 1246 -5.16 21.67 27.87
CA ASP A 1246 -5.77 20.87 28.93
C ASP A 1246 -7.01 20.06 28.46
N ASP A 1247 -6.88 19.41 27.30
CA ASP A 1247 -7.95 18.64 26.64
C ASP A 1247 -9.17 19.46 26.15
N VAL A 1248 -9.16 20.79 26.30
CA VAL A 1248 -10.21 21.69 25.80
C VAL A 1248 -9.76 22.31 24.48
N VAL A 1249 -10.61 22.24 23.46
CA VAL A 1249 -10.35 22.90 22.17
C VAL A 1249 -10.88 24.33 22.22
N TYR A 1250 -10.00 25.30 22.01
CA TYR A 1250 -10.29 26.72 21.87
C TYR A 1250 -10.25 27.11 20.40
N PHE A 1251 -11.22 27.88 19.91
CA PHE A 1251 -11.25 28.36 18.53
C PHE A 1251 -12.14 29.59 18.39
N THR A 1252 -11.85 30.41 17.39
CA THR A 1252 -12.64 31.58 17.03
C THR A 1252 -13.52 31.27 15.81
N VAL A 1253 -14.77 31.72 15.80
CA VAL A 1253 -15.68 31.58 14.65
C VAL A 1253 -16.18 32.95 14.21
N ARG A 1254 -16.13 33.20 12.90
CA ARG A 1254 -16.73 34.39 12.28
C ARG A 1254 -17.29 34.11 10.89
N ARG A 1255 -18.10 35.04 10.40
CA ARG A 1255 -18.54 35.12 9.02
C ARG A 1255 -17.61 36.07 8.25
N ARG A 1256 -17.17 35.66 7.07
CA ARG A 1256 -16.37 36.47 6.15
C ARG A 1256 -17.21 37.58 5.55
#